data_AF-A0A1Y4THB8-F1
#
_entry.id   AF-A0A1Y4THB8-F1
#
_cell.length_a   1.000
_cell.length_b   1.000
_cell.length_c   1.000
_cell.angle_alpha   90.00
_cell.angle_beta   90.00
_cell.angle_gamma   90.00
#
_symmetry.space_group_name_H-M   'P 1'
#
loop_
_entity.id
_entity.type
_entity.pdbx_description
1 polymer ?
#
loop_
_entity_poly.entity_id
_entity_poly.type
_entity_poly.pdbx_seq_one_letter_code
_entity_poly.pdbx_strand_id
1 'polypeptide(L)'
;MKRAKYFSDDDRSIGRALERAEKVLAEYESGAQCSDINSALELYNIQKLFQIRAKLPDWSEEYFRQLTQKATGHTSTIGAFWKTVEDKNFIETYKNTEKLYRDNFWEEFERHKTYRRVSKETFRFFLKTQKPLITYILRQKEVVREYGQELAEHMLDDPQSAELLLDHYLGLDKAPCFLPSELSAEQKVQILEKYISSDDCNMNYLQSLLNGRITNNKEFPVTPRLKQRAQKRLDAFWKNHFETHQGVETSVGAEFTPDCPVEAGCLSRKGTDLCAQYNTSWFLENLDYPTLLNNFIYLFGYVDFQFRSEFPAIPSEMSEMEKIIGIHGPQEYKYGCAFEQRSLLFYTQMLMYRGFLKKQGIEIEAVLQWFFEIYLKEEFGVENFSFPVCSPEASVLEKAKMMATEIERVFKQYKLYCEDGKIDHELLELETCSEKIDRIPSLRDNKYIYATGDENATAQFLLFSNQSVLGWVESCGHKYETLYELLRKETVRLEDFANFQKRDLQWLIQRNLLAIDPTGVVIPAWKKVRLLKDLYDKSVIVNGYYSDCSTALEELQRQGFIRYESSLFSVPEQQYLNFMLNQAEYSNGYQLRNKYAHGSYILDEIRQQQDYTELLKIMVLIIKINEEFCFREDHHEQGEGNS
;
A
#
# COMPACT_ATOMS: atom_id res chain seq x y z
N MET A 1 -19.05 -10.09 26.82
CA MET A 1 -17.90 -11.02 26.70
C MET A 1 -17.99 -12.01 27.87
N LYS A 2 -17.81 -13.33 27.67
CA LYS A 2 -17.97 -14.34 28.75
C LYS A 2 -16.81 -14.33 29.75
N ARG A 3 -15.59 -14.05 29.28
CA ARG A 3 -14.38 -13.86 30.10
C ARG A 3 -13.58 -12.65 29.62
N ALA A 4 -12.78 -12.05 30.49
CA ALA A 4 -11.94 -10.89 30.14
C ALA A 4 -10.71 -11.30 29.33
N LYS A 5 -10.50 -10.66 28.16
CA LYS A 5 -9.32 -10.91 27.30
C LYS A 5 -8.68 -9.58 26.92
N TYR A 6 -7.36 -9.58 26.94
CA TYR A 6 -6.54 -8.51 26.38
C TYR A 6 -6.01 -8.96 25.02
N PHE A 7 -6.29 -8.19 23.97
CA PHE A 7 -5.81 -8.48 22.60
C PHE A 7 -4.60 -7.60 22.22
N SER A 8 -4.75 -6.28 22.34
CA SER A 8 -3.70 -5.29 22.06
C SER A 8 -4.06 -3.93 22.68
N ASP A 9 -3.10 -2.99 22.69
CA ASP A 9 -3.31 -1.61 23.18
C ASP A 9 -4.35 -0.85 22.35
N ASP A 10 -4.46 -1.18 21.06
CA ASP A 10 -5.36 -0.53 20.10
C ASP A 10 -6.72 -1.25 19.95
N ASP A 11 -6.99 -2.27 20.77
CA ASP A 11 -8.20 -3.06 20.65
C ASP A 11 -9.45 -2.26 21.07
N ARG A 12 -10.40 -2.09 20.15
CA ARG A 12 -11.67 -1.39 20.41
C ARG A 12 -12.54 -2.12 21.43
N SER A 13 -12.24 -3.37 21.78
CA SER A 13 -12.97 -4.14 22.79
C SER A 13 -12.55 -3.86 24.24
N ILE A 14 -11.48 -3.07 24.47
CA ILE A 14 -10.92 -2.75 25.80
C ILE A 14 -11.99 -2.31 26.79
N GLY A 15 -12.92 -1.44 26.40
CA GLY A 15 -13.99 -0.98 27.31
C GLY A 15 -14.84 -2.13 27.86
N ARG A 16 -15.32 -3.03 26.99
CA ARG A 16 -16.09 -4.21 27.40
C ARG A 16 -15.24 -5.21 28.20
N ALA A 17 -13.95 -5.28 27.92
CA ALA A 17 -13.02 -6.13 28.66
C ALA A 17 -12.78 -5.58 30.08
N LEU A 18 -12.68 -4.26 30.25
CA LEU A 18 -12.57 -3.58 31.56
C LEU A 18 -13.84 -3.77 32.41
N GLU A 19 -15.03 -3.65 31.82
CA GLU A 19 -16.30 -3.94 32.52
C GLU A 19 -16.35 -5.39 33.05
N ARG A 20 -15.82 -6.34 32.27
CA ARG A 20 -15.73 -7.74 32.72
C ARG A 20 -14.66 -7.89 33.80
N ALA A 21 -13.51 -7.23 33.65
CA ALA A 21 -12.42 -7.27 34.61
C ALA A 21 -12.87 -6.80 36.00
N GLU A 22 -13.63 -5.71 36.08
CA GLU A 22 -14.22 -5.19 37.31
C GLU A 22 -15.09 -6.24 38.03
N LYS A 23 -16.00 -6.88 37.27
CA LYS A 23 -16.88 -7.93 37.82
C LYS A 23 -16.08 -9.12 38.35
N VAL A 24 -15.08 -9.58 37.62
CA VAL A 24 -14.23 -10.71 38.02
C VAL A 24 -13.46 -10.38 39.29
N LEU A 25 -12.88 -9.17 39.39
CA LEU A 25 -12.17 -8.76 40.61
C LEU A 25 -13.09 -8.74 41.84
N ALA A 26 -14.34 -8.29 41.69
CA ALA A 26 -15.33 -8.32 42.77
C ALA A 26 -15.72 -9.77 43.19
N GLU A 27 -15.80 -10.71 42.23
CA GLU A 27 -16.03 -12.14 42.50
C GLU A 27 -14.90 -12.74 43.35
N TYR A 28 -13.63 -12.40 43.05
CA TYR A 28 -12.47 -12.85 43.82
C TYR A 28 -12.39 -12.22 45.22
N GLU A 29 -12.81 -10.96 45.39
CA GLU A 29 -12.95 -10.35 46.71
C GLU A 29 -14.02 -11.04 47.55
N SER A 30 -15.07 -11.54 46.91
CA SER A 30 -16.15 -12.29 47.55
C SER A 30 -15.79 -13.74 47.87
N GLY A 31 -14.54 -14.17 47.62
CA GLY A 31 -14.02 -15.48 47.99
C GLY A 31 -13.87 -16.49 46.86
N ALA A 32 -14.04 -16.09 45.60
CA ALA A 32 -13.79 -16.99 44.46
C ALA A 32 -12.32 -17.48 44.45
N GLN A 33 -12.12 -18.73 44.03
CA GLN A 33 -10.82 -19.39 43.99
C GLN A 33 -10.36 -19.60 42.55
N CYS A 34 -9.06 -19.46 42.31
CA CYS A 34 -8.45 -19.78 41.03
C CYS A 34 -8.25 -21.30 40.91
N SER A 35 -9.30 -22.03 40.52
CA SER A 35 -9.32 -23.49 40.50
C SER A 35 -8.87 -24.12 39.17
N ASP A 36 -8.89 -23.36 38.07
CA ASP A 36 -8.59 -23.88 36.73
C ASP A 36 -7.69 -22.94 35.91
N ILE A 37 -7.17 -23.48 34.81
CA ILE A 37 -6.25 -22.78 33.90
C ILE A 37 -6.89 -21.52 33.28
N ASN A 38 -8.18 -21.56 32.98
CA ASN A 38 -8.86 -20.43 32.34
C ASN A 38 -9.05 -19.26 33.31
N SER A 39 -9.24 -19.57 34.59
CA SER A 39 -9.33 -18.60 35.67
C SER A 39 -7.97 -17.93 35.93
N ALA A 40 -6.89 -18.70 35.89
CA ALA A 40 -5.52 -18.15 35.96
C ALA A 40 -5.21 -17.23 34.77
N LEU A 41 -5.58 -17.66 33.56
CA LEU A 41 -5.36 -16.88 32.33
C LEU A 41 -6.27 -15.65 32.22
N GLU A 42 -7.50 -15.70 32.72
CA GLU A 42 -8.39 -14.54 32.81
C GLU A 42 -7.82 -13.48 33.77
N LEU A 43 -7.33 -13.88 34.94
CA LEU A 43 -6.64 -12.98 35.87
C LEU A 43 -5.39 -12.35 35.24
N TYR A 44 -4.61 -13.14 34.49
CA TYR A 44 -3.46 -12.61 33.76
C TYR A 44 -3.84 -11.56 32.70
N ASN A 45 -4.90 -11.82 31.92
CA ASN A 45 -5.40 -10.85 30.94
C ASN A 45 -5.93 -9.57 31.62
N ILE A 46 -6.57 -9.69 32.78
CA ILE A 46 -6.98 -8.55 33.59
C ILE A 46 -5.75 -7.73 34.02
N GLN A 47 -4.65 -8.37 34.44
CA GLN A 47 -3.40 -7.64 34.75
C GLN A 47 -2.90 -6.82 33.56
N LYS A 48 -2.94 -7.38 32.35
CA LYS A 48 -2.57 -6.64 31.13
C LYS A 48 -3.50 -5.46 30.84
N LEU A 49 -4.82 -5.64 30.97
CA LEU A 49 -5.80 -4.56 30.78
C LEU A 49 -5.61 -3.38 31.74
N PHE A 50 -5.06 -3.59 32.93
CA PHE A 50 -4.76 -2.48 33.84
C PHE A 50 -3.36 -1.88 33.63
N GLN A 51 -2.45 -2.59 32.97
CA GLN A 51 -1.11 -2.08 32.63
C GLN A 51 -1.14 -1.00 31.54
N ILE A 52 -2.13 -1.05 30.64
CA ILE A 52 -2.30 -0.06 29.55
C ILE A 52 -2.74 1.33 30.03
N ARG A 53 -3.11 1.47 31.32
CA ARG A 53 -3.60 2.72 31.94
C ARG A 53 -4.85 3.33 31.28
N ALA A 54 -5.58 2.55 30.48
CA ALA A 54 -6.89 2.93 29.95
C ALA A 54 -7.97 2.71 31.03
N LYS A 55 -8.88 3.68 31.17
CA LYS A 55 -9.99 3.63 32.15
C LYS A 55 -11.33 3.88 31.47
N LEU A 56 -12.40 3.33 32.04
CA LEU A 56 -13.75 3.67 31.63
C LEU A 56 -14.08 5.13 32.01
N PRO A 57 -14.89 5.86 31.22
CA PRO A 57 -15.23 7.26 31.48
C PRO A 57 -15.84 7.50 32.87
N ASP A 58 -16.59 6.51 33.37
CA ASP A 58 -17.31 6.60 34.64
C ASP A 58 -16.41 6.31 35.86
N TRP A 59 -15.16 5.90 35.65
CA TRP A 59 -14.24 5.57 36.75
C TRP A 59 -13.45 6.79 37.23
N SER A 60 -13.52 7.06 38.52
CA SER A 60 -12.63 8.02 39.18
C SER A 60 -11.18 7.51 39.15
N GLU A 61 -10.22 8.44 39.20
CA GLU A 61 -8.80 8.08 39.19
C GLU A 61 -8.42 7.22 40.41
N GLU A 62 -9.04 7.48 41.55
CA GLU A 62 -8.84 6.72 42.77
C GLU A 62 -9.42 5.31 42.67
N TYR A 63 -10.62 5.17 42.09
CA TYR A 63 -11.23 3.87 41.84
C TYR A 63 -10.41 3.02 40.86
N PHE A 64 -9.91 3.63 39.79
CA PHE A 64 -9.02 2.97 38.84
C PHE A 64 -7.73 2.46 39.49
N ARG A 65 -7.12 3.25 40.38
CA ARG A 65 -5.93 2.82 41.14
C ARG A 65 -6.23 1.64 42.06
N GLN A 66 -7.38 1.64 42.73
CA GLN A 66 -7.80 0.51 43.58
C GLN A 66 -7.97 -0.77 42.75
N LEU A 67 -8.68 -0.71 41.62
CA LEU A 67 -8.84 -1.86 40.72
C LEU A 67 -7.49 -2.36 40.18
N THR A 68 -6.59 -1.45 39.81
CA THR A 68 -5.24 -1.78 39.36
C THR A 68 -4.47 -2.55 40.45
N GLN A 69 -4.52 -2.07 41.71
CA GLN A 69 -3.86 -2.73 42.83
C GLN A 69 -4.43 -4.14 43.06
N LYS A 70 -5.76 -4.29 43.01
CA LYS A 70 -6.44 -5.59 43.12
C LYS A 70 -5.98 -6.56 42.02
N ALA A 71 -5.98 -6.12 40.76
CA ALA A 71 -5.51 -6.92 39.64
C ALA A 71 -4.06 -7.41 39.83
N THR A 72 -3.16 -6.51 40.24
CA THR A 72 -1.74 -6.86 40.48
C THR A 72 -1.55 -7.81 41.67
N GLY A 73 -2.45 -7.78 42.65
CA GLY A 73 -2.42 -8.65 43.84
C GLY A 73 -2.56 -10.15 43.53
N HIS A 74 -3.16 -10.51 42.39
CA HIS A 74 -3.35 -11.91 42.00
C HIS A 74 -2.11 -12.59 41.38
N THR A 75 -0.97 -11.89 41.27
CA THR A 75 0.26 -12.44 40.67
C THR A 75 0.75 -13.71 41.36
N SER A 76 0.67 -13.77 42.69
CA SER A 76 1.05 -14.97 43.45
C SER A 76 0.11 -16.14 43.21
N THR A 77 -1.18 -15.88 43.03
CA THR A 77 -2.21 -16.89 42.76
C THR A 77 -1.98 -17.53 41.39
N ILE A 78 -1.74 -16.72 40.36
CA ILE A 78 -1.39 -17.19 39.01
C ILE A 78 -0.11 -18.03 39.07
N GLY A 79 0.94 -17.54 39.74
CA GLY A 79 2.19 -18.27 39.88
C GLY A 79 2.06 -19.57 40.69
N ALA A 80 1.18 -19.62 41.68
CA ALA A 80 0.89 -20.85 42.44
C ALA A 80 0.21 -21.90 41.56
N PHE A 81 -0.73 -21.48 40.69
CA PHE A 81 -1.34 -22.38 39.71
C PHE A 81 -0.29 -22.93 38.75
N TRP A 82 0.54 -22.09 38.13
CA TRP A 82 1.56 -22.57 37.19
C TRP A 82 2.62 -23.46 37.85
N LYS A 83 2.81 -23.36 39.18
CA LYS A 83 3.67 -24.30 39.92
C LYS A 83 3.11 -25.73 39.96
N THR A 84 1.81 -25.94 39.78
CA THR A 84 1.22 -27.29 39.74
C THR A 84 1.33 -27.96 38.37
N VAL A 85 1.61 -27.19 37.31
CA VAL A 85 1.77 -27.71 35.95
C VAL A 85 3.14 -28.40 35.82
N GLU A 86 3.11 -29.68 35.49
CA GLU A 86 4.26 -30.57 35.34
C GLU A 86 4.02 -31.59 34.23
N ASP A 87 5.04 -32.39 33.91
CA ASP A 87 5.03 -33.37 32.84
C ASP A 87 3.75 -34.22 32.75
N LYS A 88 3.26 -34.72 33.90
CA LYS A 88 2.11 -35.65 33.97
C LYS A 88 0.76 -35.01 33.64
N ASN A 89 0.60 -33.70 33.88
CA ASN A 89 -0.69 -33.00 33.73
C ASN A 89 -0.67 -31.92 32.64
N PHE A 90 0.48 -31.65 32.03
CA PHE A 90 0.65 -30.64 31.00
C PHE A 90 -0.35 -30.75 29.85
N ILE A 91 -0.48 -31.94 29.25
CA ILE A 91 -1.35 -32.18 28.09
C ILE A 91 -2.82 -31.93 28.45
N GLU A 92 -3.25 -32.41 29.61
CA GLU A 92 -4.62 -32.25 30.09
C GLU A 92 -4.92 -30.79 30.43
N THR A 93 -3.95 -30.09 31.03
CA THR A 93 -4.05 -28.65 31.31
C THR A 93 -4.23 -27.84 30.03
N TYR A 94 -3.46 -28.15 28.98
CA TYR A 94 -3.61 -27.50 27.68
C TYR A 94 -4.97 -27.80 27.03
N LYS A 95 -5.45 -29.05 27.08
CA LYS A 95 -6.78 -29.43 26.55
C LYS A 95 -7.91 -28.64 27.21
N ASN A 96 -7.82 -28.44 28.52
CA ASN A 96 -8.80 -27.69 29.30
C ASN A 96 -8.67 -26.17 29.11
N THR A 97 -7.66 -25.70 28.39
CA THR A 97 -7.50 -24.27 28.06
C THR A 97 -8.46 -23.88 26.93
N GLU A 98 -9.29 -22.88 27.20
CA GLU A 98 -10.18 -22.27 26.23
C GLU A 98 -9.38 -21.73 25.03
N LYS A 99 -9.92 -21.90 23.82
CA LYS A 99 -9.25 -21.48 22.57
C LYS A 99 -8.77 -20.03 22.60
N LEU A 100 -9.53 -19.15 23.27
CA LEU A 100 -9.26 -17.72 23.42
C LEU A 100 -7.97 -17.40 24.19
N TYR A 101 -7.49 -18.32 25.05
CA TYR A 101 -6.32 -18.12 25.90
C TYR A 101 -5.12 -18.98 25.52
N ARG A 102 -5.15 -19.69 24.38
CA ARG A 102 -4.05 -20.57 23.97
C ARG A 102 -2.75 -19.81 23.70
N ASP A 103 -2.83 -18.58 23.23
CA ASP A 103 -1.69 -17.67 23.12
C ASP A 103 -1.10 -17.32 24.49
N ASN A 104 -1.94 -16.92 25.45
CA ASN A 104 -1.49 -16.58 26.80
C ASN A 104 -1.00 -17.80 27.60
N PHE A 105 -1.51 -18.99 27.30
CA PHE A 105 -1.00 -20.23 27.88
C PHE A 105 0.50 -20.38 27.63
N TRP A 106 0.94 -20.16 26.38
CA TRP A 106 2.36 -20.28 26.03
C TRP A 106 3.19 -19.16 26.61
N GLU A 107 2.65 -17.94 26.65
CA GLU A 107 3.29 -16.80 27.29
C GLU A 107 3.56 -17.05 28.78
N GLU A 108 2.58 -17.54 29.51
CA GLU A 108 2.74 -17.87 30.93
C GLU A 108 3.56 -19.14 31.15
N PHE A 109 3.51 -20.10 30.23
CA PHE A 109 4.36 -21.30 30.23
C PHE A 109 5.85 -20.93 30.16
N GLU A 110 6.21 -19.94 29.33
CA GLU A 110 7.56 -19.38 29.29
C GLU A 110 7.88 -18.54 30.53
N ARG A 111 6.99 -17.60 30.90
CA ARG A 111 7.19 -16.67 32.03
C ARG A 111 7.44 -17.41 33.34
N HIS A 112 6.74 -18.51 33.59
CA HIS A 112 6.89 -19.35 34.78
C HIS A 112 7.93 -20.48 34.62
N LYS A 113 8.64 -20.52 33.48
CA LYS A 113 9.67 -21.52 33.17
C LYS A 113 9.17 -22.96 33.30
N THR A 114 7.90 -23.18 32.96
CA THR A 114 7.23 -24.48 33.09
C THR A 114 7.85 -25.51 32.16
N TYR A 115 8.46 -25.09 31.06
CA TYR A 115 9.29 -25.92 30.17
C TYR A 115 10.37 -26.72 30.91
N ARG A 116 10.88 -26.26 32.06
CA ARG A 116 11.87 -27.01 32.86
C ARG A 116 11.31 -28.24 33.57
N ARG A 117 9.98 -28.38 33.62
CA ARG A 117 9.25 -29.45 34.33
C ARG A 117 8.47 -30.35 33.38
N VAL A 118 8.57 -30.11 32.08
CA VAL A 118 7.96 -30.93 31.03
C VAL A 118 9.11 -31.49 30.19
N SER A 119 9.19 -32.81 30.15
CA SER A 119 10.19 -33.55 29.38
C SER A 119 10.01 -33.34 27.87
N LYS A 120 11.10 -33.55 27.14
CA LYS A 120 11.12 -33.48 25.69
C LYS A 120 10.24 -34.55 25.05
N GLU A 121 10.18 -35.74 25.65
CA GLU A 121 9.34 -36.85 25.23
C GLU A 121 7.86 -36.51 25.33
N THR A 122 7.42 -35.96 26.46
CA THR A 122 6.03 -35.52 26.66
C THR A 122 5.69 -34.38 25.72
N PHE A 123 6.60 -33.43 25.49
CA PHE A 123 6.40 -32.35 24.54
C PHE A 123 6.27 -32.85 23.08
N ARG A 124 7.13 -33.79 22.65
CA ARG A 124 7.04 -34.43 21.34
C ARG A 124 5.71 -35.18 21.17
N PHE A 125 5.26 -35.90 22.20
CA PHE A 125 3.96 -36.58 22.18
C PHE A 125 2.79 -35.58 22.13
N PHE A 126 2.91 -34.45 22.82
CA PHE A 126 1.94 -33.36 22.77
C PHE A 126 1.79 -32.77 21.37
N LEU A 127 2.89 -32.44 20.68
CA LEU A 127 2.85 -31.91 19.30
C LEU A 127 2.12 -32.87 18.36
N LYS A 128 2.41 -34.16 18.45
CA LYS A 128 1.80 -35.20 17.59
C LYS A 128 0.32 -35.41 17.87
N THR A 129 -0.09 -35.39 19.14
CA THR A 129 -1.47 -35.75 19.53
C THR A 129 -2.43 -34.57 19.57
N GLN A 130 -1.97 -33.39 19.99
CA GLN A 130 -2.83 -32.22 20.18
C GLN A 130 -2.86 -31.29 18.98
N LYS A 131 -1.87 -31.39 18.06
CA LYS A 131 -1.73 -30.53 16.88
C LYS A 131 -1.97 -29.05 17.22
N PRO A 132 -1.19 -28.48 18.16
CA PRO A 132 -1.37 -27.09 18.56
C PRO A 132 -1.04 -26.14 17.41
N LEU A 133 -1.53 -24.90 17.48
CA LEU A 133 -1.06 -23.84 16.61
C LEU A 133 0.37 -23.49 17.02
N ILE A 134 1.35 -23.94 16.25
CA ILE A 134 2.77 -23.82 16.63
C ILE A 134 3.23 -22.36 16.63
N THR A 135 2.54 -21.47 15.92
CA THR A 135 2.76 -20.01 15.94
C THR A 135 2.80 -19.46 17.36
N TYR A 136 1.94 -19.95 18.26
CA TYR A 136 1.95 -19.49 19.65
C TYR A 136 3.17 -19.96 20.44
N ILE A 137 3.73 -21.11 20.09
CA ILE A 137 4.94 -21.68 20.68
C ILE A 137 6.17 -20.94 20.15
N LEU A 138 6.23 -20.71 18.83
CA LEU A 138 7.35 -20.02 18.19
C LEU A 138 7.50 -18.56 18.63
N ARG A 139 6.46 -17.96 19.24
CA ARG A 139 6.54 -16.64 19.90
C ARG A 139 7.34 -16.65 21.20
N GLN A 140 7.63 -17.82 21.77
CA GLN A 140 8.25 -18.01 23.09
C GLN A 140 9.72 -18.45 22.93
N LYS A 141 10.65 -17.51 23.10
CA LYS A 141 12.08 -17.69 22.77
C LYS A 141 12.73 -18.84 23.53
N GLU A 142 12.48 -18.90 24.84
CA GLU A 142 13.13 -19.85 25.73
C GLU A 142 12.52 -21.25 25.57
N VAL A 143 11.22 -21.32 25.27
CA VAL A 143 10.53 -22.59 24.93
C VAL A 143 11.08 -23.16 23.63
N VAL A 144 11.26 -22.33 22.60
CA VAL A 144 11.87 -22.75 21.33
C VAL A 144 13.30 -23.26 21.55
N ARG A 145 14.08 -22.58 22.39
CA ARG A 145 15.46 -23.01 22.70
C ARG A 145 15.48 -24.36 23.43
N GLU A 146 14.53 -24.63 24.32
CA GLU A 146 14.49 -25.89 25.07
C GLU A 146 14.09 -27.08 24.20
N TYR A 147 13.09 -26.90 23.33
CA TYR A 147 12.48 -27.94 22.50
C TYR A 147 12.82 -27.82 21.01
N GLY A 148 13.97 -27.24 20.68
CA GLY A 148 14.34 -26.88 19.30
C GLY A 148 14.31 -28.07 18.34
N GLN A 149 14.86 -29.22 18.76
CA GLN A 149 14.83 -30.45 17.97
C GLN A 149 13.41 -30.97 17.73
N GLU A 150 12.58 -31.02 18.77
CA GLU A 150 11.20 -31.53 18.67
C GLU A 150 10.34 -30.64 17.76
N LEU A 151 10.55 -29.32 17.82
CA LEU A 151 9.89 -28.36 16.95
C LEU A 151 10.40 -28.46 15.50
N ALA A 152 11.70 -28.63 15.29
CA ALA A 152 12.27 -28.79 13.95
C ALA A 152 11.75 -30.07 13.26
N GLU A 153 11.69 -31.19 13.98
CA GLU A 153 11.10 -32.44 13.49
C GLU A 153 9.63 -32.25 13.12
N HIS A 154 8.85 -31.59 13.98
CA HIS A 154 7.45 -31.32 13.71
C HIS A 154 7.24 -30.42 12.48
N MET A 155 8.06 -29.37 12.35
CA MET A 155 7.98 -28.46 11.21
C MET A 155 8.34 -29.14 9.89
N LEU A 156 9.25 -30.11 9.91
CA LEU A 156 9.64 -30.87 8.72
C LEU A 156 8.55 -31.87 8.28
N ASP A 157 7.77 -32.37 9.24
CA ASP A 157 6.65 -33.29 9.02
C ASP A 157 5.38 -32.58 8.53
N ASP A 158 5.18 -31.31 8.92
CA ASP A 158 4.01 -30.51 8.54
C ASP A 158 4.33 -29.49 7.43
N PRO A 159 3.84 -29.69 6.19
CA PRO A 159 4.03 -28.74 5.09
C PRO A 159 3.53 -27.33 5.40
N GLN A 160 2.53 -27.16 6.27
CA GLN A 160 1.99 -25.84 6.63
C GLN A 160 3.00 -24.97 7.39
N SER A 161 4.08 -25.56 7.90
CA SER A 161 5.20 -24.83 8.48
C SER A 161 5.88 -23.89 7.49
N ALA A 162 5.68 -24.08 6.18
CA ALA A 162 6.10 -23.15 5.14
C ALA A 162 5.53 -21.74 5.35
N GLU A 163 4.25 -21.61 5.76
CA GLU A 163 3.61 -20.32 6.00
C GLU A 163 4.37 -19.52 7.05
N LEU A 164 4.79 -20.18 8.14
CA LEU A 164 5.55 -19.55 9.24
C LEU A 164 6.97 -19.14 8.83
N LEU A 165 7.60 -19.91 7.94
CA LEU A 165 8.89 -19.53 7.36
C LEU A 165 8.73 -18.30 6.48
N LEU A 166 7.67 -18.22 5.69
CA LEU A 166 7.37 -17.07 4.84
C LEU A 166 7.05 -15.84 5.68
N ASP A 167 6.22 -15.97 6.72
CA ASP A 167 5.93 -14.89 7.67
C ASP A 167 7.21 -14.28 8.25
N HIS A 168 8.13 -15.13 8.70
CA HIS A 168 9.39 -14.72 9.31
C HIS A 168 10.34 -14.07 8.29
N TYR A 169 10.61 -14.73 7.16
CA TYR A 169 11.65 -14.27 6.23
C TYR A 169 11.19 -13.17 5.27
N LEU A 170 9.88 -13.02 5.04
CA LEU A 170 9.31 -11.94 4.23
C LEU A 170 8.77 -10.79 5.10
N GLY A 171 8.73 -10.96 6.42
CA GLY A 171 8.22 -9.96 7.37
C GLY A 171 6.73 -9.69 7.21
N LEU A 172 5.94 -10.75 6.99
CA LEU A 172 4.48 -10.65 6.75
C LEU A 172 3.72 -10.52 8.07
N ASP A 173 4.18 -11.20 9.13
CA ASP A 173 3.69 -11.03 10.50
C ASP A 173 4.61 -10.08 11.28
N LYS A 174 4.01 -9.17 12.04
CA LYS A 174 4.72 -8.29 12.98
C LYS A 174 5.01 -8.98 14.32
N ALA A 175 4.34 -10.09 14.62
CA ALA A 175 4.56 -10.82 15.84
C ALA A 175 5.96 -11.48 15.86
N PRO A 176 6.61 -11.55 17.03
CA PRO A 176 7.91 -12.20 17.13
C PRO A 176 7.79 -13.69 16.79
N CYS A 177 8.67 -14.19 15.92
CA CYS A 177 8.75 -15.60 15.57
C CYS A 177 10.20 -16.07 15.73
N PHE A 178 10.44 -16.97 16.69
CA PHE A 178 11.72 -17.60 16.95
C PHE A 178 11.72 -18.98 16.28
N LEU A 179 12.51 -19.13 15.21
CA LEU A 179 12.68 -20.41 14.53
C LEU A 179 13.69 -21.30 15.29
N PRO A 180 13.49 -22.64 15.35
CA PRO A 180 14.45 -23.55 15.94
C PRO A 180 15.81 -23.48 15.24
N SER A 181 16.89 -23.40 16.00
CA SER A 181 18.27 -23.36 15.47
C SER A 181 18.70 -24.65 14.76
N GLU A 182 18.06 -25.75 15.11
CA GLU A 182 18.26 -27.10 14.59
C GLU A 182 17.74 -27.26 13.16
N LEU A 183 16.90 -26.34 12.68
CA LEU A 183 16.33 -26.38 11.34
C LEU A 183 17.33 -25.81 10.31
N SER A 184 17.93 -26.69 9.51
CA SER A 184 18.92 -26.32 8.49
C SER A 184 18.30 -25.58 7.30
N ALA A 185 19.14 -24.89 6.52
CA ALA A 185 18.70 -24.22 5.29
C ALA A 185 18.08 -25.19 4.28
N GLU A 186 18.65 -26.40 4.15
CA GLU A 186 18.14 -27.47 3.28
C GLU A 186 16.79 -27.99 3.75
N GLN A 187 16.60 -28.15 5.07
CA GLN A 187 15.32 -28.58 5.63
C GLN A 187 14.22 -27.53 5.40
N LYS A 188 14.55 -26.23 5.51
CA LYS A 188 13.61 -25.14 5.18
C LYS A 188 13.17 -25.20 3.71
N VAL A 189 14.11 -25.47 2.79
CA VAL A 189 13.77 -25.66 1.37
C VAL A 189 12.89 -26.90 1.16
N GLN A 190 13.17 -28.01 1.84
CA GLN A 190 12.33 -29.21 1.77
C GLN A 190 10.90 -28.94 2.24
N ILE A 191 10.71 -28.14 3.29
CA ILE A 191 9.38 -27.74 3.77
C ILE A 191 8.64 -26.97 2.66
N LEU A 192 9.29 -26.00 2.01
CA LEU A 192 8.69 -25.26 0.89
C LEU A 192 8.35 -26.17 -0.30
N GLU A 193 9.23 -27.11 -0.66
CA GLU A 193 8.98 -28.05 -1.76
C GLU A 193 7.77 -28.95 -1.47
N LYS A 194 7.66 -29.47 -0.25
CA LYS A 194 6.49 -30.25 0.20
C LYS A 194 5.22 -29.39 0.16
N TYR A 195 5.30 -28.14 0.62
CA TYR A 195 4.19 -27.21 0.65
C TYR A 195 3.66 -26.85 -0.75
N ILE A 196 4.55 -26.49 -1.69
CA ILE A 196 4.16 -26.20 -3.09
C ILE A 196 3.50 -27.41 -3.76
N SER A 197 3.91 -28.62 -3.37
CA SER A 197 3.36 -29.87 -3.90
C SER A 197 2.09 -30.33 -3.17
N SER A 198 1.71 -29.68 -2.07
CA SER A 198 0.54 -30.03 -1.28
C SER A 198 -0.75 -29.53 -1.93
N ASP A 199 -1.86 -30.22 -1.65
CA ASP A 199 -3.20 -29.79 -2.05
C ASP A 199 -3.73 -28.66 -1.17
N ASP A 200 -3.36 -28.63 0.11
CA ASP A 200 -3.78 -27.61 1.08
C ASP A 200 -2.88 -26.35 1.06
N CYS A 201 -2.19 -26.10 -0.05
CA CYS A 201 -1.31 -24.95 -0.18
C CYS A 201 -2.13 -23.65 -0.31
N ASN A 202 -1.84 -22.65 0.52
CA ASN A 202 -2.45 -21.33 0.43
C ASN A 202 -1.77 -20.49 -0.65
N MET A 203 -2.55 -20.14 -1.67
CA MET A 203 -2.09 -19.40 -2.86
C MET A 203 -1.58 -17.99 -2.53
N ASN A 204 -2.07 -17.35 -1.47
CA ASN A 204 -1.60 -16.02 -1.06
C ASN A 204 -0.14 -16.06 -0.57
N TYR A 205 0.24 -17.14 0.13
CA TYR A 205 1.62 -17.36 0.52
C TYR A 205 2.52 -17.68 -0.68
N LEU A 206 2.01 -18.41 -1.69
CA LEU A 206 2.76 -18.62 -2.94
C LEU A 206 3.00 -17.31 -3.69
N GLN A 207 1.98 -16.45 -3.77
CA GLN A 207 2.11 -15.12 -4.36
C GLN A 207 3.15 -14.29 -3.61
N SER A 208 3.12 -14.32 -2.27
CA SER A 208 4.10 -13.65 -1.41
C SER A 208 5.52 -14.20 -1.62
N LEU A 209 5.69 -15.51 -1.80
CA LEU A 209 6.99 -16.12 -2.12
C LEU A 209 7.55 -15.64 -3.47
N LEU A 210 6.68 -15.45 -4.46
CA LEU A 210 7.08 -14.99 -5.80
C LEU A 210 7.50 -13.51 -5.76
N ASN A 211 6.67 -12.68 -5.15
CA ASN A 211 6.85 -11.23 -5.04
C ASN A 211 7.90 -10.83 -4.00
N GLY A 212 8.09 -11.65 -2.97
CA GLY A 212 8.91 -11.33 -1.81
C GLY A 212 10.40 -11.23 -2.12
N ARG A 213 11.06 -10.27 -1.46
CA ARG A 213 12.53 -10.16 -1.41
C ARG A 213 13.05 -10.83 -0.17
N ILE A 214 13.85 -11.87 -0.36
CA ILE A 214 14.55 -12.56 0.72
C ILE A 214 15.96 -12.00 0.77
N THR A 215 16.30 -11.32 1.86
CA THR A 215 17.59 -10.65 2.04
C THR A 215 18.66 -11.59 2.60
N ASN A 216 18.27 -12.65 3.32
CA ASN A 216 19.19 -13.63 3.93
C ASN A 216 19.19 -14.97 3.17
N ASN A 217 19.70 -14.95 1.94
CA ASN A 217 19.76 -16.15 1.07
C ASN A 217 20.63 -17.29 1.62
N LYS A 218 21.49 -17.05 2.61
CA LYS A 218 22.30 -18.12 3.24
C LYS A 218 21.46 -18.98 4.16
N GLU A 219 20.51 -18.37 4.87
CA GLU A 219 19.69 -19.05 5.87
C GLU A 219 18.38 -19.58 5.28
N PHE A 220 17.85 -18.91 4.26
CA PHE A 220 16.63 -19.29 3.56
C PHE A 220 16.82 -19.22 2.03
N PRO A 221 17.50 -20.22 1.44
CA PRO A 221 17.87 -20.21 0.03
C PRO A 221 16.68 -20.55 -0.89
N VAL A 222 15.90 -19.54 -1.25
CA VAL A 222 14.84 -19.69 -2.27
C VAL A 222 15.44 -19.58 -3.66
N THR A 223 15.56 -20.72 -4.33
CA THR A 223 16.17 -20.80 -5.66
C THR A 223 15.19 -20.37 -6.77
N PRO A 224 15.69 -19.91 -7.94
CA PRO A 224 14.84 -19.63 -9.11
C PRO A 224 14.00 -20.85 -9.55
N ARG A 225 14.53 -22.08 -9.38
CA ARG A 225 13.80 -23.32 -9.68
C ARG A 225 12.59 -23.50 -8.76
N LEU A 226 12.72 -23.16 -7.49
CA LEU A 226 11.61 -23.21 -6.53
C LEU A 226 10.53 -22.18 -6.90
N LYS A 227 10.93 -20.93 -7.19
CA LYS A 227 10.01 -19.89 -7.68
C LYS A 227 9.29 -20.31 -8.96
N GLN A 228 9.99 -20.96 -9.90
CA GLN A 228 9.35 -21.48 -11.12
C GLN A 228 8.27 -22.53 -10.82
N ARG A 229 8.50 -23.45 -9.87
CA ARG A 229 7.49 -24.43 -9.48
C ARG A 229 6.29 -23.77 -8.81
N ALA A 230 6.53 -22.82 -7.91
CA ALA A 230 5.47 -22.03 -7.28
C ALA A 230 4.62 -21.28 -8.32
N GLN A 231 5.25 -20.62 -9.30
CA GLN A 231 4.55 -19.94 -10.38
C GLN A 231 3.67 -20.90 -11.19
N LYS A 232 4.20 -22.05 -11.61
CA LYS A 232 3.42 -23.06 -12.35
C LYS A 232 2.22 -23.58 -11.55
N ARG A 233 2.37 -23.77 -10.24
CA ARG A 233 1.29 -24.20 -9.36
C ARG A 233 0.20 -23.13 -9.25
N LEU A 234 0.60 -21.88 -9.09
CA LEU A 234 -0.30 -20.74 -9.02
C LEU A 234 -1.08 -20.54 -10.33
N ASP A 235 -0.39 -20.59 -11.47
CA ASP A 235 -1.01 -20.48 -12.80
C ASP A 235 -2.04 -21.59 -13.04
N ALA A 236 -1.69 -22.83 -12.65
CA ALA A 236 -2.60 -23.98 -12.75
C ALA A 236 -3.81 -23.85 -11.82
N PHE A 237 -3.61 -23.33 -10.61
CA PHE A 237 -4.70 -23.06 -9.67
C PHE A 237 -5.70 -22.07 -10.27
N TRP A 238 -5.24 -20.91 -10.72
CA TRP A 238 -6.14 -19.88 -11.26
C TRP A 238 -6.87 -20.34 -12.51
N LYS A 239 -6.19 -21.05 -13.41
CA LYS A 239 -6.82 -21.62 -14.59
C LYS A 239 -8.01 -22.53 -14.24
N ASN A 240 -7.83 -23.44 -13.28
CA ASN A 240 -8.89 -24.37 -12.88
C ASN A 240 -9.96 -23.70 -11.98
N HIS A 241 -9.57 -22.73 -11.15
CA HIS A 241 -10.46 -22.08 -10.21
C HIS A 241 -11.57 -21.31 -10.93
N PHE A 242 -11.21 -20.53 -11.97
CA PHE A 242 -12.18 -19.78 -12.76
C PHE A 242 -13.01 -20.64 -13.73
N GLU A 243 -12.62 -21.89 -14.00
CA GLU A 243 -13.48 -22.83 -14.74
C GLU A 243 -14.70 -23.28 -13.92
N THR A 244 -14.62 -23.20 -12.58
CA THR A 244 -15.61 -23.81 -11.66
C THR A 244 -16.25 -22.83 -10.69
N HIS A 245 -15.67 -21.63 -10.52
CA HIS A 245 -16.13 -20.62 -9.58
C HIS A 245 -16.40 -19.29 -10.28
N GLN A 246 -17.46 -18.60 -9.85
CA GLN A 246 -17.76 -17.25 -10.31
C GLN A 246 -16.94 -16.23 -9.52
N GLY A 247 -16.30 -15.30 -10.23
CA GLY A 247 -15.66 -14.12 -9.67
C GLY A 247 -16.41 -12.84 -10.04
N VAL A 248 -15.93 -11.71 -9.56
CA VAL A 248 -16.33 -10.40 -10.09
C VAL A 248 -15.50 -10.13 -11.33
N GLU A 249 -16.11 -10.28 -12.51
CA GLU A 249 -15.47 -9.92 -13.76
C GLU A 249 -15.52 -8.39 -13.95
N THR A 250 -14.39 -7.83 -14.34
CA THR A 250 -14.27 -6.42 -14.70
C THR A 250 -13.69 -6.38 -16.10
N SER A 251 -14.48 -5.93 -17.08
CA SER A 251 -13.99 -5.76 -18.44
C SER A 251 -13.62 -4.31 -18.71
N VAL A 252 -12.57 -4.13 -19.50
CA VAL A 252 -12.15 -2.83 -20.00
C VAL A 252 -12.00 -2.92 -21.50
N GLY A 253 -12.88 -2.23 -22.21
CA GLY A 253 -12.86 -2.11 -23.65
C GLY A 253 -12.39 -0.73 -24.08
N ALA A 254 -11.81 -0.66 -25.26
CA ALA A 254 -11.77 0.57 -26.01
C ALA A 254 -12.12 0.26 -27.47
N GLU A 255 -12.68 1.22 -28.20
CA GLU A 255 -12.93 1.09 -29.63
C GLU A 255 -12.80 2.41 -30.40
N PHE A 256 -12.40 2.31 -31.66
CA PHE A 256 -12.51 3.38 -32.66
C PHE A 256 -13.73 3.10 -33.52
N THR A 257 -14.75 3.95 -33.44
CA THR A 257 -16.02 3.78 -34.14
C THR A 257 -16.50 5.09 -34.75
N PRO A 258 -17.04 5.09 -35.98
CA PRO A 258 -17.68 6.28 -36.55
C PRO A 258 -18.98 6.65 -35.82
N ASP A 259 -19.59 5.72 -35.08
CA ASP A 259 -20.84 5.90 -34.34
C ASP A 259 -20.60 6.43 -32.91
N CYS A 260 -19.48 7.11 -32.67
CA CYS A 260 -19.16 7.66 -31.36
C CYS A 260 -20.15 8.78 -30.99
N PRO A 261 -20.72 8.79 -29.77
CA PRO A 261 -21.75 9.76 -29.40
C PRO A 261 -21.21 11.16 -29.14
N VAL A 262 -19.88 11.31 -29.04
CA VAL A 262 -19.17 12.57 -28.81
C VAL A 262 -18.19 12.80 -29.95
N GLU A 263 -17.95 14.07 -30.29
CA GLU A 263 -17.15 14.49 -31.44
C GLU A 263 -15.78 13.80 -31.52
N ALA A 264 -15.03 13.74 -30.41
CA ALA A 264 -13.70 13.12 -30.36
C ALA A 264 -13.68 11.78 -29.61
N GLY A 265 -14.38 11.67 -28.47
CA GLY A 265 -14.47 10.42 -27.71
C GLY A 265 -15.21 10.57 -26.38
N CYS A 266 -15.54 9.43 -25.76
CA CYS A 266 -16.15 9.37 -24.45
C CYS A 266 -15.79 8.10 -23.68
N LEU A 267 -15.79 8.19 -22.35
CA LEU A 267 -15.69 7.04 -21.46
C LEU A 267 -17.08 6.71 -20.92
N SER A 268 -17.50 5.46 -21.07
CA SER A 268 -18.76 4.93 -20.53
C SER A 268 -18.49 3.86 -19.47
N ARG A 269 -19.37 3.79 -18.47
CA ARG A 269 -19.31 2.80 -17.41
C ARG A 269 -20.64 2.09 -17.26
N LYS A 270 -20.63 0.76 -17.23
CA LYS A 270 -21.83 -0.06 -16.99
C LYS A 270 -21.52 -1.08 -15.91
N GLY A 271 -21.92 -0.79 -14.67
CA GLY A 271 -21.52 -1.59 -13.52
C GLY A 271 -20.00 -1.49 -13.30
N THR A 272 -19.31 -2.63 -13.29
CA THR A 272 -17.85 -2.70 -13.20
C THR A 272 -17.17 -2.49 -14.55
N ASP A 273 -17.87 -2.63 -15.67
CA ASP A 273 -17.27 -2.54 -17.01
C ASP A 273 -17.01 -1.09 -17.44
N LEU A 274 -15.83 -0.86 -18.02
CA LEU A 274 -15.44 0.42 -18.64
C LEU A 274 -15.28 0.24 -20.14
N CYS A 275 -15.83 1.18 -20.92
CA CYS A 275 -15.63 1.22 -22.37
C CYS A 275 -15.30 2.63 -22.83
N ALA A 276 -14.11 2.82 -23.42
CA ALA A 276 -13.71 4.06 -24.06
C ALA A 276 -14.00 4.01 -25.57
N GLN A 277 -14.79 4.96 -26.07
CA GLN A 277 -15.14 5.05 -27.49
C GLN A 277 -14.51 6.29 -28.09
N TYR A 278 -13.88 6.15 -29.26
CA TYR A 278 -13.24 7.25 -29.98
C TYR A 278 -13.82 7.37 -31.39
N ASN A 279 -14.07 8.61 -31.82
CA ASN A 279 -14.60 8.86 -33.15
C ASN A 279 -13.49 8.66 -34.20
N THR A 280 -13.64 7.63 -35.04
CA THR A 280 -12.65 7.34 -36.08
C THR A 280 -12.42 8.51 -37.02
N SER A 281 -13.47 9.24 -37.40
CA SER A 281 -13.37 10.35 -38.36
C SER A 281 -12.55 11.50 -37.78
N TRP A 282 -12.77 11.85 -36.51
CA TRP A 282 -12.01 12.90 -35.83
C TRP A 282 -10.51 12.58 -35.81
N PHE A 283 -10.14 11.33 -35.52
CA PHE A 283 -8.74 10.92 -35.52
C PHE A 283 -8.11 10.89 -36.92
N LEU A 284 -8.87 10.60 -37.97
CA LEU A 284 -8.38 10.62 -39.35
C LEU A 284 -8.12 12.05 -39.86
N GLU A 285 -8.87 13.03 -39.35
CA GLU A 285 -8.71 14.45 -39.68
C GLU A 285 -7.54 15.10 -38.92
N ASN A 286 -7.11 14.52 -37.80
CA ASN A 286 -6.12 15.09 -36.87
C ASN A 286 -4.90 14.18 -36.69
N LEU A 287 -4.12 14.00 -37.75
CA LEU A 287 -2.92 13.13 -37.79
C LEU A 287 -1.59 13.88 -37.59
N ASP A 288 -1.61 15.18 -37.35
CA ASP A 288 -0.41 15.96 -37.07
C ASP A 288 0.18 15.60 -35.70
N TYR A 289 1.50 15.56 -35.60
CA TYR A 289 2.21 15.06 -34.42
C TYR A 289 1.88 15.80 -33.11
N PRO A 290 1.75 17.15 -33.08
CA PRO A 290 1.26 17.85 -31.90
C PRO A 290 -0.11 17.33 -31.42
N THR A 291 -1.08 17.21 -32.32
CA THR A 291 -2.43 16.73 -31.96
C THR A 291 -2.41 15.28 -31.51
N LEU A 292 -1.57 14.44 -32.12
CA LEU A 292 -1.39 13.04 -31.69
C LEU A 292 -0.92 12.95 -30.23
N LEU A 293 0.02 13.82 -29.81
CA LEU A 293 0.48 13.87 -28.42
C LEU A 293 -0.57 14.46 -27.48
N ASN A 294 -1.30 15.48 -27.92
CA ASN A 294 -2.37 16.11 -27.14
C ASN A 294 -3.53 15.14 -26.81
N ASN A 295 -3.74 14.09 -27.61
CA ASN A 295 -4.74 13.06 -27.31
C ASN A 295 -4.48 12.36 -25.98
N PHE A 296 -3.23 12.18 -25.56
CA PHE A 296 -2.89 11.59 -24.26
C PHE A 296 -3.38 12.45 -23.09
N ILE A 297 -3.42 13.77 -23.27
CA ILE A 297 -3.88 14.73 -22.27
C ILE A 297 -5.41 14.81 -22.31
N TYR A 298 -5.98 15.20 -23.44
CA TYR A 298 -7.37 15.64 -23.50
C TYR A 298 -8.38 14.53 -23.78
N LEU A 299 -7.98 13.44 -24.47
CA LEU A 299 -8.89 12.35 -24.82
C LEU A 299 -8.71 11.13 -23.93
N PHE A 300 -7.46 10.75 -23.65
CA PHE A 300 -7.18 9.54 -22.87
C PHE A 300 -7.11 9.80 -21.36
N GLY A 301 -6.87 11.05 -20.96
CA GLY A 301 -6.83 11.45 -19.54
C GLY A 301 -5.64 10.85 -18.79
N TYR A 302 -4.47 10.77 -19.41
CA TYR A 302 -3.25 10.26 -18.76
C TYR A 302 -2.73 11.21 -17.68
N VAL A 303 -3.11 12.48 -17.78
CA VAL A 303 -2.86 13.50 -16.77
C VAL A 303 -4.16 14.21 -16.42
N ASP A 304 -4.22 14.76 -15.21
CA ASP A 304 -5.34 15.59 -14.80
C ASP A 304 -5.14 17.07 -15.15
N PHE A 305 -6.06 17.92 -14.68
CA PHE A 305 -6.02 19.37 -14.96
C PHE A 305 -4.78 20.09 -14.38
N GLN A 306 -4.06 19.48 -13.42
CA GLN A 306 -2.80 19.99 -12.88
C GLN A 306 -1.58 19.31 -13.52
N PHE A 307 -1.78 18.54 -14.60
CA PHE A 307 -0.75 17.73 -15.24
C PHE A 307 -0.10 16.71 -14.30
N ARG A 308 -0.84 16.23 -13.29
CA ARG A 308 -0.43 15.08 -12.47
C ARG A 308 -0.76 13.82 -13.25
N SER A 309 0.20 12.89 -13.35
CA SER A 309 -0.07 11.59 -13.96
C SER A 309 -1.16 10.85 -13.20
N GLU A 310 -2.09 10.26 -13.94
CA GLU A 310 -3.11 9.36 -13.41
C GLU A 310 -2.60 7.90 -13.33
N PHE A 311 -1.34 7.63 -13.67
CA PHE A 311 -0.79 6.26 -13.62
C PHE A 311 -0.56 5.72 -12.22
N PRO A 312 -0.09 6.50 -11.22
CA PRO A 312 0.19 6.00 -9.89
C PRO A 312 -1.03 5.42 -9.17
N ALA A 313 -0.77 4.58 -8.17
CA ALA A 313 -1.77 4.08 -7.25
C ALA A 313 -1.99 5.13 -6.17
N ILE A 314 -3.26 5.38 -5.83
CA ILE A 314 -3.62 6.42 -4.86
C ILE A 314 -4.23 5.75 -3.62
N PRO A 315 -3.71 6.03 -2.41
CA PRO A 315 -4.19 5.37 -1.20
C PRO A 315 -5.67 5.57 -0.86
N SER A 316 -6.25 6.72 -1.24
CA SER A 316 -7.67 7.05 -1.02
C SER A 316 -8.63 6.34 -1.97
N GLU A 317 -8.13 5.76 -3.06
CA GLU A 317 -8.94 4.93 -3.97
C GLU A 317 -9.09 3.49 -3.48
N MET A 318 -8.28 3.08 -2.51
CA MET A 318 -8.39 1.77 -1.88
C MET A 318 -9.33 1.82 -0.69
N SER A 319 -10.31 0.92 -0.67
CA SER A 319 -11.16 0.71 0.50
C SER A 319 -10.35 0.14 1.68
N GLU A 320 -10.85 0.32 2.90
CA GLU A 320 -10.24 -0.28 4.10
C GLU A 320 -10.23 -1.81 4.04
N MET A 321 -11.20 -2.42 3.34
CA MET A 321 -11.20 -3.86 3.11
C MET A 321 -10.06 -4.28 2.18
N GLU A 322 -9.86 -3.60 1.05
CA GLU A 322 -8.75 -3.87 0.13
C GLU A 322 -7.38 -3.72 0.82
N LYS A 323 -7.25 -2.78 1.76
CA LYS A 323 -6.00 -2.58 2.52
C LYS A 323 -5.65 -3.76 3.45
N ILE A 324 -6.63 -4.58 3.82
CA ILE A 324 -6.48 -5.65 4.83
C ILE A 324 -6.56 -7.04 4.19
N ILE A 325 -7.26 -7.19 3.07
CA ILE A 325 -7.38 -8.47 2.35
C ILE A 325 -6.05 -8.82 1.70
N GLY A 326 -5.63 -10.08 1.82
CA GLY A 326 -4.40 -10.61 1.21
C GLY A 326 -3.24 -10.71 2.19
N ILE A 327 -2.08 -11.14 1.67
CA ILE A 327 -0.83 -11.22 2.43
C ILE A 327 0.16 -10.31 1.70
N HIS A 328 0.57 -9.24 2.37
CA HIS A 328 1.38 -8.18 1.77
C HIS A 328 2.69 -8.00 2.53
N GLY A 329 3.80 -8.09 1.80
CA GLY A 329 5.11 -7.76 2.34
C GLY A 329 5.30 -6.26 2.62
N PRO A 330 6.27 -5.91 3.48
CA PRO A 330 6.53 -4.52 3.88
C PRO A 330 7.08 -3.65 2.73
N GLN A 331 7.67 -4.27 1.70
CA GLN A 331 8.27 -3.59 0.53
C GLN A 331 7.40 -3.73 -0.73
N GLU A 332 6.12 -4.04 -0.61
CA GLU A 332 5.23 -4.10 -1.77
C GLU A 332 4.72 -2.71 -2.15
N TYR A 333 4.66 -2.43 -3.45
CA TYR A 333 3.89 -1.32 -3.99
C TYR A 333 2.41 -1.67 -3.83
N LYS A 334 1.70 -0.89 -3.01
CA LYS A 334 0.31 -1.16 -2.64
C LYS A 334 -0.63 -0.50 -3.64
N TYR A 335 -1.56 -1.28 -4.16
CA TYR A 335 -2.60 -0.81 -5.06
C TYR A 335 -3.86 -1.66 -4.91
N GLY A 336 -5.02 -1.10 -5.24
CA GLY A 336 -6.32 -1.78 -5.20
C GLY A 336 -6.93 -1.91 -6.59
N CYS A 337 -8.18 -2.38 -6.65
CA CYS A 337 -8.88 -2.68 -7.90
C CYS A 337 -9.09 -1.45 -8.79
N ALA A 338 -9.24 -0.26 -8.19
CA ALA A 338 -9.36 1.00 -8.93
C ALA A 338 -8.11 1.29 -9.78
N PHE A 339 -6.91 1.08 -9.22
CA PHE A 339 -5.65 1.22 -9.94
C PHE A 339 -5.52 0.16 -11.03
N GLU A 340 -5.87 -1.10 -10.76
CA GLU A 340 -5.79 -2.18 -11.74
C GLU A 340 -6.68 -1.90 -12.96
N GLN A 341 -7.93 -1.51 -12.71
CA GLN A 341 -8.88 -1.14 -13.75
C GLN A 341 -8.39 0.06 -14.57
N ARG A 342 -7.84 1.10 -13.92
CA ARG A 342 -7.29 2.28 -14.61
C ARG A 342 -6.04 1.92 -15.43
N SER A 343 -5.13 1.13 -14.87
CA SER A 343 -3.93 0.68 -15.56
C SER A 343 -4.27 -0.14 -16.81
N LEU A 344 -5.27 -1.03 -16.71
CA LEU A 344 -5.79 -1.80 -17.84
C LEU A 344 -6.44 -0.90 -18.90
N LEU A 345 -7.18 0.14 -18.51
CA LEU A 345 -7.73 1.12 -19.45
C LEU A 345 -6.63 1.82 -20.24
N PHE A 346 -5.62 2.36 -19.55
CA PHE A 346 -4.51 3.05 -20.21
C PHE A 346 -3.70 2.12 -21.11
N TYR A 347 -3.50 0.87 -20.69
CA TYR A 347 -2.91 -0.18 -21.52
C TYR A 347 -3.72 -0.40 -22.81
N THR A 348 -5.02 -0.64 -22.69
CA THR A 348 -5.90 -0.91 -23.83
C THR A 348 -5.97 0.29 -24.78
N GLN A 349 -6.04 1.52 -24.26
CA GLN A 349 -6.00 2.74 -25.05
C GLN A 349 -4.69 2.85 -25.85
N MET A 350 -3.52 2.65 -25.21
CA MET A 350 -2.22 2.72 -25.89
C MET A 350 -2.11 1.65 -26.98
N LEU A 351 -2.49 0.41 -26.66
CA LEU A 351 -2.44 -0.72 -27.59
C LEU A 351 -3.28 -0.44 -28.84
N MET A 352 -4.51 0.02 -28.64
CA MET A 352 -5.40 0.36 -29.76
C MET A 352 -4.90 1.56 -30.55
N TYR A 353 -4.47 2.62 -29.86
CA TYR A 353 -4.05 3.85 -30.50
C TYR A 353 -2.83 3.61 -31.39
N ARG A 354 -1.84 2.86 -30.90
CA ARG A 354 -0.73 2.38 -31.73
C ARG A 354 -1.22 1.57 -32.92
N GLY A 355 -2.19 0.67 -32.73
CA GLY A 355 -2.79 -0.10 -33.81
C GLY A 355 -3.49 0.77 -34.85
N PHE A 356 -4.15 1.85 -34.43
CA PHE A 356 -4.77 2.85 -35.31
C PHE A 356 -3.72 3.63 -36.09
N LEU A 357 -2.71 4.20 -35.43
CA LEU A 357 -1.64 4.99 -36.07
C LEU A 357 -0.86 4.15 -37.09
N LYS A 358 -0.55 2.89 -36.75
CA LYS A 358 0.14 1.98 -37.65
C LYS A 358 -0.61 1.73 -38.95
N LYS A 359 -1.96 1.69 -38.91
CA LYS A 359 -2.79 1.58 -40.12
C LYS A 359 -2.69 2.82 -41.02
N GLN A 360 -2.39 3.99 -40.44
CA GLN A 360 -2.16 5.24 -41.16
C GLN A 360 -0.68 5.44 -41.54
N GLY A 361 0.18 4.44 -41.28
CA GLY A 361 1.62 4.51 -41.57
C GLY A 361 2.43 5.37 -40.58
N ILE A 362 1.87 5.68 -39.40
CA ILE A 362 2.53 6.45 -38.36
C ILE A 362 2.97 5.50 -37.24
N GLU A 363 4.26 5.47 -36.95
CA GLU A 363 4.81 4.81 -35.76
C GLU A 363 4.93 5.83 -34.63
N ILE A 364 4.45 5.47 -33.44
CA ILE A 364 4.41 6.39 -32.28
C ILE A 364 5.82 6.86 -31.88
N GLU A 365 6.83 6.02 -32.07
CA GLU A 365 8.23 6.37 -31.80
C GLU A 365 8.73 7.53 -32.68
N ALA A 366 8.25 7.66 -33.91
CA ALA A 366 8.59 8.78 -34.78
C ALA A 366 7.99 10.09 -34.27
N VAL A 367 6.79 10.04 -33.67
CA VAL A 367 6.17 11.18 -33.01
C VAL A 367 6.98 11.61 -31.79
N LEU A 368 7.47 10.64 -31.00
CA LEU A 368 8.35 10.90 -29.86
C LEU A 368 9.70 11.48 -30.29
N GLN A 369 10.30 10.97 -31.38
CA GLN A 369 11.53 11.52 -31.94
C GLN A 369 11.36 12.98 -32.35
N TRP A 370 10.30 13.27 -33.11
CA TRP A 370 9.98 14.64 -33.52
C TRP A 370 9.79 15.56 -32.31
N PHE A 371 9.13 15.08 -31.24
CA PHE A 371 8.95 15.88 -30.02
C PHE A 371 10.30 16.35 -29.47
N PHE A 372 11.26 15.43 -29.29
CA PHE A 372 12.55 15.76 -28.70
C PHE A 372 13.49 16.52 -29.65
N GLU A 373 13.61 16.07 -30.89
CA GLU A 373 14.65 16.57 -31.81
C GLU A 373 14.24 17.84 -32.57
N ILE A 374 12.93 18.05 -32.75
CA ILE A 374 12.38 19.14 -33.57
C ILE A 374 11.58 20.09 -32.69
N TYR A 375 10.49 19.62 -32.07
CA TYR A 375 9.56 20.50 -31.34
C TYR A 375 10.23 21.22 -30.16
N LEU A 376 10.98 20.51 -29.30
CA LEU A 376 11.67 21.17 -28.17
C LEU A 376 12.69 22.23 -28.63
N LYS A 377 13.30 22.02 -29.80
CA LYS A 377 14.24 22.97 -30.38
C LYS A 377 13.52 24.18 -30.98
N GLU A 378 12.47 23.94 -31.77
CA GLU A 378 11.76 25.00 -32.51
C GLU A 378 10.93 25.88 -31.57
N GLU A 379 10.25 25.29 -30.59
CA GLU A 379 9.36 26.02 -29.68
C GLU A 379 10.08 26.59 -28.45
N PHE A 380 11.09 25.88 -27.92
CA PHE A 380 11.76 26.24 -26.66
C PHE A 380 13.27 26.49 -26.81
N GLY A 381 13.83 26.45 -28.01
CA GLY A 381 15.28 26.64 -28.21
C GLY A 381 16.16 25.61 -27.50
N VAL A 382 15.63 24.44 -27.15
CA VAL A 382 16.39 23.38 -26.48
C VAL A 382 17.19 22.60 -27.52
N GLU A 383 18.47 22.92 -27.66
CA GLU A 383 19.36 22.26 -28.61
C GLU A 383 19.91 20.93 -28.09
N ASN A 384 20.32 20.06 -29.02
CA ASN A 384 21.02 18.79 -28.78
C ASN A 384 20.23 17.74 -27.97
N PHE A 385 18.90 17.82 -27.90
CA PHE A 385 18.12 16.67 -27.49
C PHE A 385 18.18 15.60 -28.58
N SER A 386 18.41 14.34 -28.21
CA SER A 386 18.47 13.21 -29.14
C SER A 386 17.56 12.08 -28.69
N PHE A 387 16.84 11.48 -29.64
CA PHE A 387 15.95 10.35 -29.38
C PHE A 387 15.97 9.36 -30.57
N PRO A 388 16.91 8.41 -30.58
CA PRO A 388 17.02 7.43 -31.65
C PRO A 388 15.82 6.47 -31.66
N VAL A 389 15.31 6.17 -32.85
CA VAL A 389 14.23 5.21 -33.07
C VAL A 389 14.74 3.96 -33.79
N CYS A 390 14.10 2.82 -33.51
CA CYS A 390 14.37 1.59 -34.25
C CYS A 390 13.91 1.69 -35.71
N SER A 391 14.45 0.81 -36.57
CA SER A 391 13.92 0.68 -37.94
C SER A 391 12.46 0.20 -37.91
N PRO A 392 11.66 0.52 -38.94
CA PRO A 392 10.26 0.07 -39.02
C PRO A 392 10.09 -1.46 -38.97
N GLU A 393 11.09 -2.21 -39.44
CA GLU A 393 11.11 -3.68 -39.46
C GLU A 393 11.60 -4.31 -38.16
N ALA A 394 12.00 -3.50 -37.16
CA ALA A 394 12.52 -4.00 -35.91
C ALA A 394 11.48 -4.86 -35.16
N SER A 395 11.97 -5.93 -34.56
CA SER A 395 11.17 -6.81 -33.72
C SER A 395 10.66 -6.07 -32.47
N VAL A 396 9.58 -6.60 -31.89
CA VAL A 396 9.03 -6.07 -30.63
C VAL A 396 10.07 -6.07 -29.52
N LEU A 397 10.95 -7.08 -29.48
CA LEU A 397 12.05 -7.16 -28.54
C LEU A 397 13.06 -6.03 -28.70
N GLU A 398 13.46 -5.72 -29.94
CA GLU A 398 14.38 -4.61 -30.22
C GLU A 398 13.75 -3.27 -29.83
N LYS A 399 12.48 -3.06 -30.17
CA LYS A 399 11.72 -1.88 -29.75
C LYS A 399 11.62 -1.75 -28.23
N ALA A 400 11.36 -2.86 -27.52
CA ALA A 400 11.30 -2.89 -26.05
C ALA A 400 12.66 -2.55 -25.40
N LYS A 401 13.76 -3.14 -25.91
CA LYS A 401 15.12 -2.84 -25.43
C LYS A 401 15.47 -1.38 -25.63
N MET A 402 15.23 -0.85 -26.83
CA MET A 402 15.48 0.55 -27.14
C MET A 402 14.67 1.48 -26.24
N MET A 403 13.36 1.25 -26.12
CA MET A 403 12.52 2.10 -25.27
C MET A 403 12.99 2.09 -23.81
N ALA A 404 13.34 0.92 -23.26
CA ALA A 404 13.85 0.80 -21.89
C ALA A 404 15.15 1.59 -21.67
N THR A 405 16.06 1.64 -22.65
CA THR A 405 17.30 2.42 -22.57
C THR A 405 17.07 3.91 -22.81
N GLU A 406 16.18 4.26 -23.74
CA GLU A 406 15.92 5.65 -24.11
C GLU A 406 15.14 6.41 -23.02
N ILE A 407 14.28 5.76 -22.22
CA ILE A 407 13.68 6.38 -21.03
C ILE A 407 14.77 6.95 -20.10
N GLU A 408 15.82 6.18 -19.84
CA GLU A 408 16.92 6.62 -18.98
C GLU A 408 17.74 7.74 -19.63
N ARG A 409 18.01 7.63 -20.94
CA ARG A 409 18.76 8.65 -21.67
C ARG A 409 18.03 9.99 -21.71
N VAL A 410 16.71 9.98 -21.90
CA VAL A 410 15.85 11.18 -21.82
C VAL A 410 15.98 11.85 -20.46
N PHE A 411 15.91 11.09 -19.37
CA PHE A 411 16.03 11.64 -18.02
C PHE A 411 17.39 12.28 -17.76
N LYS A 412 18.48 11.66 -18.24
CA LYS A 412 19.83 12.25 -18.15
C LYS A 412 19.98 13.52 -18.99
N GLN A 413 19.52 13.50 -20.24
CA GLN A 413 19.55 14.68 -21.11
C GLN A 413 18.78 15.85 -20.48
N TYR A 414 17.59 15.59 -19.93
CA TYR A 414 16.81 16.62 -19.25
C TYR A 414 17.47 17.13 -17.97
N LYS A 415 18.07 16.26 -17.15
CA LYS A 415 18.81 16.66 -15.95
C LYS A 415 19.99 17.57 -16.30
N LEU A 416 20.80 17.19 -17.28
CA LEU A 416 21.92 18.03 -17.76
C LEU A 416 21.41 19.38 -18.24
N TYR A 417 20.28 19.40 -18.94
CA TYR A 417 19.66 20.66 -19.34
C TYR A 417 19.28 21.54 -18.14
N CYS A 418 18.70 20.96 -17.08
CA CYS A 418 18.35 21.71 -15.87
C CYS A 418 19.57 22.25 -15.12
N GLU A 419 20.68 21.50 -15.13
CA GLU A 419 21.91 21.86 -14.40
C GLU A 419 22.77 22.87 -15.17
N ASP A 420 22.92 22.69 -16.48
CA ASP A 420 23.87 23.44 -17.31
C ASP A 420 23.21 24.39 -18.33
N GLY A 421 21.88 24.32 -18.49
CA GLY A 421 21.12 25.07 -19.49
C GLY A 421 21.32 24.57 -20.94
N LYS A 422 22.08 23.48 -21.12
CA LYS A 422 22.39 22.87 -22.41
C LYS A 422 22.56 21.35 -22.26
N ILE A 423 22.40 20.63 -23.36
CA ILE A 423 22.67 19.19 -23.41
C ILE A 423 24.07 18.99 -24.00
N ASP A 424 24.99 18.52 -23.16
CA ASP A 424 26.37 18.22 -23.53
C ASP A 424 26.55 16.70 -23.67
N HIS A 425 26.63 16.21 -24.92
CA HIS A 425 26.75 14.77 -25.18
C HIS A 425 28.09 14.19 -24.71
N GLU A 426 29.17 14.98 -24.69
CA GLU A 426 30.46 14.50 -24.19
C GLU A 426 30.37 14.22 -22.68
N LEU A 427 29.66 15.08 -21.94
CA LEU A 427 29.40 14.86 -20.52
C LEU A 427 28.45 13.67 -20.28
N LEU A 428 27.42 13.52 -21.12
CA LEU A 428 26.46 12.42 -21.04
C LEU A 428 27.13 11.05 -21.21
N GLU A 429 28.13 10.94 -22.10
CA GLU A 429 28.91 9.71 -22.32
C GLU A 429 29.76 9.31 -21.10
N LEU A 430 30.19 10.29 -20.28
CA LEU A 430 30.94 10.06 -19.06
C LEU A 430 30.04 9.67 -17.87
N GLU A 431 28.72 9.88 -17.97
CA GLU A 431 27.77 9.60 -16.91
C GLU A 431 27.40 8.11 -16.84
N THR A 432 28.18 7.37 -16.03
CA THR A 432 28.06 5.91 -15.90
C THR A 432 26.99 5.43 -14.93
N CYS A 433 26.45 6.31 -14.08
CA CYS A 433 25.42 5.93 -13.11
C CYS A 433 24.03 5.99 -13.71
N SER A 434 23.16 5.12 -13.22
CA SER A 434 21.73 5.24 -13.49
C SER A 434 21.14 6.24 -12.51
N GLU A 435 20.42 7.22 -13.04
CA GLU A 435 19.83 8.27 -12.22
C GLU A 435 18.66 7.73 -11.42
N LYS A 436 18.60 8.12 -10.15
CA LYS A 436 17.42 7.83 -9.35
C LYS A 436 16.32 8.81 -9.75
N ILE A 437 15.11 8.30 -9.89
CA ILE A 437 13.96 9.05 -10.39
C ILE A 437 13.62 10.23 -9.46
N ASP A 438 13.86 10.08 -8.16
CA ASP A 438 13.67 11.11 -7.13
C ASP A 438 14.66 12.27 -7.23
N ARG A 439 15.73 12.14 -8.01
CA ARG A 439 16.80 13.15 -8.17
C ARG A 439 16.72 13.93 -9.46
N ILE A 440 15.76 13.64 -10.33
CA ILE A 440 15.58 14.40 -11.56
C ILE A 440 15.00 15.77 -11.18
N PRO A 441 15.74 16.87 -11.40
CA PRO A 441 15.34 18.20 -10.92
C PRO A 441 14.13 18.74 -11.68
N SER A 442 13.45 19.72 -11.11
CA SER A 442 12.47 20.56 -11.83
C SER A 442 13.12 21.88 -12.23
N LEU A 443 12.71 22.48 -13.34
CA LEU A 443 13.03 23.88 -13.66
C LEU A 443 12.24 24.85 -12.76
N ARG A 444 11.23 24.34 -12.07
CA ARG A 444 10.35 25.09 -11.19
C ARG A 444 10.66 24.85 -9.71
N ASP A 445 10.98 25.92 -9.00
CA ASP A 445 11.05 25.91 -7.54
C ASP A 445 9.67 25.72 -6.89
N ASN A 446 9.64 24.92 -5.83
CA ASN A 446 8.43 24.63 -5.05
C ASN A 446 7.27 24.11 -5.92
N LYS A 447 7.59 23.26 -6.92
CA LYS A 447 6.63 22.71 -7.88
C LYS A 447 5.53 21.91 -7.20
N TYR A 448 5.88 21.01 -6.29
CA TYR A 448 4.93 20.10 -5.66
C TYR A 448 4.69 20.42 -4.20
N ILE A 449 3.45 20.22 -3.75
CA ILE A 449 3.01 20.39 -2.38
C ILE A 449 2.53 19.04 -1.85
N TYR A 450 3.06 18.63 -0.70
CA TYR A 450 2.70 17.37 -0.05
C TYR A 450 2.17 17.62 1.36
N ALA A 451 1.26 16.75 1.79
CA ALA A 451 0.86 16.66 3.19
C ALA A 451 2.04 16.19 4.06
N THR A 452 2.17 16.76 5.27
CA THR A 452 3.17 16.34 6.24
C THR A 452 2.69 16.57 7.67
N GLY A 453 3.28 15.85 8.63
CA GLY A 453 2.96 15.93 10.04
C GLY A 453 1.72 15.12 10.48
N ASP A 454 1.76 14.62 11.71
CA ASP A 454 0.69 13.80 12.30
C ASP A 454 -0.63 14.57 12.44
N GLU A 455 -0.55 15.89 12.63
CA GLU A 455 -1.74 16.75 12.66
C GLU A 455 -2.46 16.78 11.32
N ASN A 456 -1.73 16.85 10.21
CA ASN A 456 -2.36 16.78 8.89
C ASN A 456 -3.06 15.42 8.69
N ALA A 457 -2.38 14.32 9.02
CA ALA A 457 -2.95 12.98 8.93
C ALA A 457 -4.24 12.84 9.77
N THR A 458 -4.24 13.40 10.99
CA THR A 458 -5.43 13.45 11.86
C THR A 458 -6.55 14.28 11.23
N ALA A 459 -6.23 15.46 10.67
CA ALA A 459 -7.21 16.31 10.01
C ALA A 459 -7.85 15.63 8.79
N GLN A 460 -7.04 15.02 7.93
CA GLN A 460 -7.53 14.28 6.77
C GLN A 460 -8.41 13.09 7.17
N PHE A 461 -8.00 12.34 8.20
CA PHE A 461 -8.81 11.26 8.76
C PHE A 461 -10.19 11.78 9.22
N LEU A 462 -10.22 12.82 10.05
CA LEU A 462 -11.47 13.35 10.62
C LEU A 462 -12.40 13.94 9.55
N LEU A 463 -11.84 14.64 8.56
CA LEU A 463 -12.61 15.33 7.52
C LEU A 463 -13.08 14.41 6.39
N PHE A 464 -12.23 13.47 5.96
CA PHE A 464 -12.39 12.76 4.67
C PHE A 464 -12.47 11.25 4.77
N SER A 465 -12.13 10.64 5.91
CA SER A 465 -12.29 9.20 6.08
C SER A 465 -13.74 8.83 6.41
N ASN A 466 -14.27 7.80 5.74
CA ASN A 466 -15.56 7.21 6.12
C ASN A 466 -15.48 6.38 7.42
N GLN A 467 -14.29 6.21 7.98
CA GLN A 467 -14.08 5.65 9.32
C GLN A 467 -14.13 6.72 10.41
N SER A 468 -14.17 8.00 10.04
CA SER A 468 -14.49 9.09 10.95
C SER A 468 -15.97 9.01 11.28
N VAL A 469 -16.30 8.85 12.56
CA VAL A 469 -17.69 8.87 13.04
C VAL A 469 -18.39 10.22 12.78
N LEU A 470 -17.68 11.24 12.30
CA LEU A 470 -18.17 12.60 12.08
C LEU A 470 -19.06 12.76 10.83
N GLY A 471 -19.12 11.78 9.94
CA GLY A 471 -20.08 11.79 8.82
C GLY A 471 -21.54 11.56 9.26
N TRP A 472 -21.76 11.12 10.49
CA TRP A 472 -23.08 10.77 11.00
C TRP A 472 -23.61 11.78 12.02
N VAL A 473 -24.85 12.23 11.78
CA VAL A 473 -25.63 13.08 12.68
C VAL A 473 -27.05 12.52 12.71
N GLU A 474 -27.65 12.40 13.90
CA GLU A 474 -28.95 11.75 14.09
C GLU A 474 -30.07 12.40 13.23
N SER A 475 -30.03 13.73 13.08
CA SER A 475 -30.98 14.49 12.26
C SER A 475 -30.90 14.17 10.75
N CYS A 476 -29.73 13.76 10.25
CA CYS A 476 -29.49 13.47 8.84
C CYS A 476 -29.50 11.97 8.51
N GLY A 477 -29.41 11.10 9.53
CA GLY A 477 -29.27 9.65 9.36
C GLY A 477 -27.96 9.24 8.67
N HIS A 478 -27.93 8.07 8.03
CA HIS A 478 -26.76 7.51 7.35
C HIS A 478 -26.62 7.95 5.88
N LYS A 479 -26.91 9.22 5.56
CA LYS A 479 -26.88 9.72 4.17
C LYS A 479 -25.48 10.04 3.64
N TYR A 480 -24.54 10.31 4.53
CA TYR A 480 -23.21 10.81 4.20
C TYR A 480 -22.15 9.90 4.82
N GLU A 481 -21.07 9.68 4.07
CA GLU A 481 -19.98 8.83 4.54
C GLU A 481 -18.91 9.62 5.30
N THR A 482 -18.74 10.90 4.96
CA THR A 482 -17.66 11.74 5.51
C THR A 482 -18.19 13.07 6.05
N LEU A 483 -17.44 13.68 6.97
CA LEU A 483 -17.75 15.02 7.48
C LEU A 483 -17.75 16.06 6.34
N TYR A 484 -16.82 15.94 5.40
CA TYR A 484 -16.75 16.83 4.24
C TYR A 484 -18.03 16.79 3.38
N GLU A 485 -18.58 15.60 3.12
CA GLU A 485 -19.84 15.46 2.37
C GLU A 485 -21.03 16.05 3.11
N LEU A 486 -21.11 15.79 4.42
CA LEU A 486 -22.14 16.34 5.29
C LEU A 486 -22.13 17.87 5.26
N LEU A 487 -20.97 18.49 5.52
CA LEU A 487 -20.84 19.95 5.59
C LEU A 487 -21.01 20.65 4.23
N ARG A 488 -20.85 19.92 3.11
CA ARG A 488 -21.06 20.47 1.77
C ARG A 488 -22.54 20.48 1.37
N LYS A 489 -23.35 19.56 1.90
CA LYS A 489 -24.74 19.34 1.46
C LYS A 489 -25.77 19.78 2.50
N GLU A 490 -25.41 19.80 3.78
CA GLU A 490 -26.31 20.13 4.89
C GLU A 490 -25.76 21.27 5.73
N THR A 491 -26.67 21.94 6.46
CA THR A 491 -26.32 22.92 7.50
C THR A 491 -26.50 22.26 8.86
N VAL A 492 -25.40 22.00 9.56
CA VAL A 492 -25.40 21.30 10.87
C VAL A 492 -24.83 22.17 11.97
N ARG A 493 -25.40 22.06 13.17
CA ARG A 493 -24.94 22.74 14.38
C ARG A 493 -24.06 21.82 15.21
N LEU A 494 -23.17 22.41 16.01
CA LEU A 494 -22.32 21.63 16.93
C LEU A 494 -23.16 20.78 17.91
N GLU A 495 -24.36 21.26 18.26
CA GLU A 495 -25.27 20.57 19.17
C GLU A 495 -25.88 19.30 18.57
N ASP A 496 -25.96 19.22 17.24
CA ASP A 496 -26.52 18.04 16.55
C ASP A 496 -25.58 16.83 16.66
N PHE A 497 -24.30 17.06 16.94
CA PHE A 497 -23.31 16.01 17.15
C PHE A 497 -23.38 15.43 18.57
N ALA A 498 -23.17 14.11 18.69
CA ALA A 498 -23.08 13.43 19.96
C ALA A 498 -21.83 13.88 20.76
N ASN A 499 -21.88 13.77 22.09
CA ASN A 499 -20.80 14.27 22.95
C ASN A 499 -19.43 13.65 22.67
N PHE A 500 -19.38 12.39 22.24
CA PHE A 500 -18.12 11.74 21.88
C PHE A 500 -17.50 12.31 20.58
N GLN A 501 -18.31 12.85 19.66
CA GLN A 501 -17.86 13.46 18.40
C GLN A 501 -17.35 14.90 18.60
N LYS A 502 -17.88 15.62 19.60
CA LYS A 502 -17.56 17.04 19.84
C LYS A 502 -16.07 17.29 20.11
N ARG A 503 -15.36 16.32 20.70
CA ARG A 503 -13.91 16.42 20.93
C ARG A 503 -13.14 16.59 19.62
N ASP A 504 -13.48 15.81 18.61
CA ASP A 504 -12.78 15.82 17.33
C ASP A 504 -13.12 17.08 16.52
N LEU A 505 -14.37 17.54 16.60
CA LEU A 505 -14.78 18.83 16.02
C LEU A 505 -14.04 20.01 16.66
N GLN A 506 -13.93 20.03 18.00
CA GLN A 506 -13.16 21.05 18.71
C GLN A 506 -11.69 21.05 18.30
N TRP A 507 -11.10 19.86 18.10
CA TRP A 507 -9.73 19.72 17.62
C TRP A 507 -9.52 20.37 16.24
N LEU A 508 -10.48 20.21 15.32
CA LEU A 508 -10.47 20.84 13.99
C LEU A 508 -10.66 22.37 14.06
N ILE A 509 -11.52 22.84 14.98
CA ILE A 509 -11.77 24.28 15.18
C ILE A 509 -10.52 24.97 15.73
N GLN A 510 -9.83 24.36 16.69
CA GLN A 510 -8.59 24.90 17.26
C GLN A 510 -7.47 25.09 16.23
N ARG A 511 -7.53 24.39 15.09
CA ARG A 511 -6.57 24.47 13.99
C ARG A 511 -7.04 25.36 12.83
N ASN A 512 -8.14 26.09 13.01
CA ASN A 512 -8.73 26.97 12.00
C ASN A 512 -9.11 26.20 10.71
N LEU A 513 -9.49 24.93 10.82
CA LEU A 513 -10.01 24.13 9.70
C LEU A 513 -11.54 24.18 9.64
N LEU A 514 -12.16 24.32 10.81
CA LEU A 514 -13.58 24.60 10.99
C LEU A 514 -13.74 25.88 11.83
N ALA A 515 -14.88 26.54 11.68
CA ALA A 515 -15.32 27.64 12.51
C ALA A 515 -16.74 27.38 13.00
N ILE A 516 -17.14 28.07 14.05
CA ILE A 516 -18.53 28.09 14.52
C ILE A 516 -19.06 29.50 14.32
N ASP A 517 -20.22 29.61 13.67
CA ASP A 517 -20.88 30.90 13.51
C ASP A 517 -21.63 31.33 14.79
N PRO A 518 -22.13 32.57 14.88
CA PRO A 518 -22.87 33.03 16.06
C PRO A 518 -24.14 32.24 16.39
N THR A 519 -24.65 31.45 15.44
CA THR A 519 -25.86 30.61 15.60
C THR A 519 -25.55 29.16 15.95
N GLY A 520 -24.26 28.81 16.10
CA GLY A 520 -23.79 27.47 16.45
C GLY A 520 -23.56 26.54 15.26
N VAL A 521 -23.65 27.04 14.03
CA VAL A 521 -23.43 26.26 12.79
C VAL A 521 -21.94 26.05 12.56
N VAL A 522 -21.58 24.81 12.18
CA VAL A 522 -20.21 24.42 11.85
C VAL A 522 -19.90 24.80 10.40
N ILE A 523 -18.92 25.67 10.18
CA ILE A 523 -18.53 26.18 8.87
C ILE A 523 -17.09 25.75 8.54
N PRO A 524 -16.87 25.05 7.41
CA PRO A 524 -15.52 24.74 6.95
C PRO A 524 -14.74 25.98 6.48
N ALA A 525 -13.45 26.00 6.78
CA ALA A 525 -12.50 26.89 6.10
C ALA A 525 -12.27 26.37 4.66
N TRP A 526 -13.23 26.64 3.76
CA TRP A 526 -13.34 25.98 2.45
C TRP A 526 -12.05 25.96 1.63
N LYS A 527 -11.26 27.05 1.62
CA LYS A 527 -9.98 27.08 0.90
C LYS A 527 -8.98 26.05 1.43
N LYS A 528 -8.79 25.97 2.75
CA LYS A 528 -7.90 24.97 3.38
C LYS A 528 -8.44 23.57 3.21
N VAL A 529 -9.74 23.38 3.45
CA VAL A 529 -10.38 22.06 3.34
C VAL A 529 -10.31 21.54 1.91
N ARG A 530 -10.46 22.41 0.90
CA ARG A 530 -10.28 22.05 -0.52
C ARG A 530 -8.85 21.58 -0.81
N LEU A 531 -7.83 22.30 -0.33
CA LEU A 531 -6.43 21.88 -0.50
C LEU A 531 -6.15 20.54 0.19
N LEU A 532 -6.62 20.37 1.42
CA LEU A 532 -6.45 19.11 2.15
C LEU A 532 -7.22 17.96 1.48
N LYS A 533 -8.37 18.24 0.86
CA LYS A 533 -9.13 17.24 0.10
C LYS A 533 -8.38 16.78 -1.14
N ASP A 534 -7.79 17.70 -1.90
CA ASP A 534 -6.99 17.35 -3.08
C ASP A 534 -5.71 16.58 -2.69
N LEU A 535 -5.05 16.96 -1.59
CA LEU A 535 -3.95 16.18 -1.02
C LEU A 535 -4.39 14.78 -0.57
N TYR A 536 -5.58 14.63 0.00
CA TYR A 536 -6.12 13.31 0.38
C TYR A 536 -6.46 12.46 -0.87
N ASP A 537 -7.04 13.06 -1.90
CA ASP A 537 -7.52 12.37 -3.10
C ASP A 537 -6.42 12.06 -4.11
N LYS A 538 -5.32 12.82 -4.10
CA LYS A 538 -4.28 12.72 -5.14
C LYS A 538 -2.86 12.65 -4.56
N SER A 539 -2.69 12.72 -3.24
CA SER A 539 -1.41 12.70 -2.51
C SER A 539 -0.45 13.88 -2.77
N VAL A 540 -0.69 14.68 -3.81
CA VAL A 540 0.17 15.80 -4.21
C VAL A 540 -0.64 16.88 -4.90
N ILE A 541 -0.26 18.15 -4.73
CA ILE A 541 -0.76 19.30 -5.49
C ILE A 541 0.39 19.88 -6.32
N VAL A 542 0.10 20.30 -7.55
CA VAL A 542 1.04 21.12 -8.33
C VAL A 542 0.78 22.58 -7.97
N ASN A 543 1.82 23.24 -7.47
CA ASN A 543 1.76 24.64 -7.06
C ASN A 543 1.29 25.52 -8.24
N GLY A 544 0.74 26.70 -7.99
CA GLY A 544 0.29 27.63 -9.04
C GLY A 544 -1.10 27.37 -9.64
N TYR A 545 -1.62 26.14 -9.59
CA TYR A 545 -2.98 25.85 -10.09
C TYR A 545 -4.12 26.34 -9.16
N TYR A 546 -3.80 26.68 -7.90
CA TYR A 546 -4.74 27.23 -6.92
C TYR A 546 -4.39 28.67 -6.53
N SER A 547 -4.41 29.59 -7.49
CA SER A 547 -4.04 30.99 -7.29
C SER A 547 -4.92 31.71 -6.24
N ASP A 548 -6.16 31.29 -6.06
CA ASP A 548 -7.10 31.83 -5.07
C ASP A 548 -6.83 31.38 -3.62
N CYS A 549 -5.93 30.41 -3.42
CA CYS A 549 -5.67 29.75 -2.14
C CYS A 549 -4.29 30.07 -1.52
N SER A 550 -3.56 31.06 -2.03
CA SER A 550 -2.20 31.42 -1.55
C SER A 550 -2.13 31.63 -0.03
N THR A 551 -3.02 32.44 0.55
CA THR A 551 -3.07 32.67 2.01
C THR A 551 -3.35 31.39 2.80
N ALA A 552 -4.16 30.48 2.24
CA ALA A 552 -4.45 29.20 2.88
C ALA A 552 -3.23 28.27 2.86
N LEU A 553 -2.46 28.27 1.77
CA LEU A 553 -1.20 27.53 1.66
C LEU A 553 -0.16 28.05 2.67
N GLU A 554 0.02 29.37 2.77
CA GLU A 554 0.93 29.98 3.75
C GLU A 554 0.57 29.58 5.19
N GLU A 555 -0.72 29.61 5.53
CA GLU A 555 -1.16 29.22 6.87
C GLU A 555 -0.94 27.73 7.13
N LEU A 556 -1.27 26.86 6.17
CA LEU A 556 -1.04 25.41 6.29
C LEU A 556 0.45 25.08 6.40
N GLN A 557 1.31 25.76 5.64
CA GLN A 557 2.76 25.60 5.74
C GLN A 557 3.27 26.04 7.12
N ARG A 558 2.81 27.19 7.64
CA ARG A 558 3.17 27.68 8.98
C ARG A 558 2.71 26.74 10.08
N GLN A 559 1.57 26.08 9.90
CA GLN A 559 1.06 25.05 10.83
C GLN A 559 1.81 23.71 10.70
N GLY A 560 2.73 23.57 9.75
CA GLY A 560 3.46 22.32 9.50
C GLY A 560 2.62 21.24 8.83
N PHE A 561 1.50 21.61 8.19
CA PHE A 561 0.60 20.67 7.51
C PHE A 561 1.10 20.26 6.12
N ILE A 562 1.91 21.11 5.48
CA ILE A 562 2.39 20.90 4.13
C ILE A 562 3.88 21.20 3.99
N ARG A 563 4.49 20.61 2.98
CA ARG A 563 5.89 20.83 2.56
C ARG A 563 5.97 20.94 1.05
N TYR A 564 7.00 21.63 0.57
CA TYR A 564 7.26 21.82 -0.86
C TYR A 564 8.45 20.97 -1.32
N GLU A 565 8.43 20.51 -2.58
CA GLU A 565 9.59 19.93 -3.26
C GLU A 565 9.65 20.38 -4.75
N SER A 566 10.82 20.21 -5.37
CA SER A 566 11.15 20.68 -6.72
C SER A 566 11.79 19.58 -7.59
N SER A 567 11.08 18.48 -7.80
CA SER A 567 11.51 17.39 -8.70
C SER A 567 10.65 17.36 -9.96
N LEU A 568 11.14 16.78 -11.07
CA LEU A 568 10.35 16.65 -12.32
C LEU A 568 9.05 15.86 -12.07
N PHE A 569 9.21 14.69 -11.46
CA PHE A 569 8.11 13.80 -11.08
C PHE A 569 7.74 14.00 -9.62
N SER A 570 6.45 13.93 -9.31
CA SER A 570 5.93 13.92 -7.94
C SER A 570 6.27 12.60 -7.23
N VAL A 571 6.21 12.58 -5.89
CA VAL A 571 6.47 11.34 -5.12
C VAL A 571 5.60 10.15 -5.59
N PRO A 572 4.27 10.28 -5.82
CA PRO A 572 3.49 9.18 -6.38
C PRO A 572 3.99 8.69 -7.76
N GLU A 573 4.39 9.62 -8.63
CA GLU A 573 4.95 9.30 -9.95
C GLU A 573 6.31 8.60 -9.84
N GLN A 574 7.19 9.07 -8.95
CA GLN A 574 8.48 8.43 -8.68
C GLN A 574 8.30 6.98 -8.20
N GLN A 575 7.38 6.76 -7.26
CA GLN A 575 7.05 5.44 -6.74
C GLN A 575 6.51 4.52 -7.83
N TYR A 576 5.59 5.01 -8.66
CA TYR A 576 5.06 4.26 -9.80
C TYR A 576 6.16 3.91 -10.82
N LEU A 577 7.00 4.87 -11.18
CA LEU A 577 8.09 4.64 -12.12
C LEU A 577 9.13 3.66 -11.57
N ASN A 578 9.45 3.73 -10.27
CA ASN A 578 10.31 2.75 -9.61
C ASN A 578 9.67 1.36 -9.58
N PHE A 579 8.36 1.28 -9.35
CA PHE A 579 7.59 0.03 -9.42
C PHE A 579 7.62 -0.60 -10.82
N MET A 580 7.50 0.22 -11.88
CA MET A 580 7.48 -0.27 -13.26
C MET A 580 8.87 -0.60 -13.80
N LEU A 581 9.86 0.28 -13.60
CA LEU A 581 11.17 0.21 -14.26
C LEU A 581 12.23 -0.50 -13.43
N ASN A 582 12.28 -0.26 -12.11
CA ASN A 582 13.45 -0.56 -11.28
C ASN A 582 13.21 -1.71 -10.29
N GLN A 583 14.29 -2.40 -9.90
CA GLN A 583 14.28 -3.42 -8.82
C GLN A 583 14.74 -2.85 -7.47
N ALA A 584 14.84 -1.54 -7.29
CA ALA A 584 15.44 -0.98 -6.08
C ALA A 584 14.47 -0.97 -4.89
N GLU A 585 13.21 -0.61 -5.10
CA GLU A 585 12.31 -0.23 -3.99
C GLU A 585 11.23 -1.26 -3.71
N TYR A 586 10.56 -1.76 -4.75
CA TYR A 586 9.38 -2.60 -4.59
C TYR A 586 9.63 -4.08 -4.88
N SER A 587 9.24 -4.96 -3.96
CA SER A 587 9.43 -6.40 -4.09
C SER A 587 8.59 -6.99 -5.23
N ASN A 588 7.37 -6.51 -5.40
CA ASN A 588 6.44 -6.85 -6.48
C ASN A 588 6.62 -6.01 -7.76
N GLY A 589 7.71 -5.25 -7.91
CA GLY A 589 7.93 -4.41 -9.09
C GLY A 589 8.09 -5.18 -10.41
N TYR A 590 7.60 -4.60 -11.51
CA TYR A 590 7.68 -5.18 -12.87
C TYR A 590 9.10 -5.23 -13.41
N GLN A 591 9.96 -4.27 -13.03
CA GLN A 591 11.38 -4.23 -13.35
C GLN A 591 11.66 -4.27 -14.86
N LEU A 592 10.83 -3.58 -15.65
CA LEU A 592 10.91 -3.64 -17.12
C LEU A 592 12.29 -3.22 -17.61
N ARG A 593 12.82 -2.09 -17.13
CA ARG A 593 14.17 -1.64 -17.51
C ARG A 593 15.22 -2.70 -17.21
N ASN A 594 15.24 -3.23 -15.98
CA ASN A 594 16.23 -4.23 -15.59
C ASN A 594 16.13 -5.52 -16.42
N LYS A 595 14.91 -5.98 -16.73
CA LYS A 595 14.69 -7.19 -17.54
C LYS A 595 15.23 -7.03 -18.96
N TYR A 596 14.93 -5.92 -19.61
CA TYR A 596 15.33 -5.67 -21.00
C TYR A 596 16.79 -5.25 -21.12
N ALA A 597 17.35 -4.54 -20.14
CA ALA A 597 18.75 -4.15 -20.10
C ALA A 597 19.69 -5.32 -19.76
N HIS A 598 19.29 -6.23 -18.86
CA HIS A 598 20.15 -7.32 -18.39
C HIS A 598 19.81 -8.72 -18.96
N GLY A 599 18.89 -8.79 -19.92
CA GLY A 599 18.63 -10.02 -20.67
C GLY A 599 17.75 -11.06 -19.95
N SER A 600 17.09 -10.69 -18.86
CA SER A 600 16.17 -11.56 -18.11
C SER A 600 14.69 -11.38 -18.52
N TYR A 601 14.45 -10.86 -19.72
CA TYR A 601 13.11 -10.67 -20.29
C TYR A 601 12.46 -12.01 -20.68
N ILE A 602 11.14 -11.98 -20.84
CA ILE A 602 10.34 -13.14 -21.20
C ILE A 602 10.46 -13.39 -22.71
N LEU A 603 10.51 -14.66 -23.14
CA LEU A 603 10.63 -15.02 -24.57
C LEU A 603 9.28 -15.05 -25.31
N ASP A 604 8.17 -15.08 -24.58
CA ASP A 604 6.82 -15.03 -25.15
C ASP A 604 6.54 -13.68 -25.80
N GLU A 605 6.27 -13.66 -27.10
CA GLU A 605 6.07 -12.44 -27.89
C GLU A 605 4.86 -11.62 -27.43
N ILE A 606 3.79 -12.28 -26.96
CA ILE A 606 2.60 -11.59 -26.46
C ILE A 606 2.96 -10.77 -25.21
N ARG A 607 3.69 -11.37 -24.27
CA ARG A 607 4.20 -10.66 -23.09
C ARG A 607 5.23 -9.58 -23.43
N GLN A 608 6.09 -9.80 -24.43
CA GLN A 608 6.99 -8.74 -24.91
C GLN A 608 6.22 -7.54 -25.46
N GLN A 609 5.14 -7.79 -26.21
CA GLN A 609 4.27 -6.73 -26.72
C GLN A 609 3.56 -5.99 -25.58
N GLN A 610 3.16 -6.69 -24.51
CA GLN A 610 2.62 -6.08 -23.30
C GLN A 610 3.64 -5.14 -22.65
N ASP A 611 4.84 -5.66 -22.36
CA ASP A 611 5.92 -4.90 -21.73
C ASP A 611 6.30 -3.66 -22.54
N TYR A 612 6.42 -3.79 -23.86
CA TYR A 612 6.71 -2.67 -24.76
C TYR A 612 5.61 -1.59 -24.75
N THR A 613 4.33 -2.00 -24.66
CA THR A 613 3.20 -1.07 -24.54
C THR A 613 3.26 -0.29 -23.22
N GLU A 614 3.64 -0.95 -22.11
CA GLU A 614 3.86 -0.29 -20.83
C GLU A 614 5.06 0.68 -20.86
N LEU A 615 6.16 0.32 -21.54
CA LEU A 615 7.29 1.23 -21.74
C LEU A 615 6.90 2.47 -22.55
N LEU A 616 6.07 2.32 -23.59
CA LEU A 616 5.53 3.46 -24.34
C LEU A 616 4.66 4.36 -23.47
N LYS A 617 3.78 3.80 -22.63
CA LYS A 617 2.99 4.58 -21.67
C LYS A 617 3.89 5.42 -20.78
N ILE A 618 4.93 4.81 -20.21
CA ILE A 618 5.90 5.52 -19.37
C ILE A 618 6.60 6.63 -20.16
N MET A 619 7.01 6.37 -21.40
CA MET A 619 7.62 7.39 -22.24
C MET A 619 6.69 8.58 -22.52
N VAL A 620 5.37 8.37 -22.67
CA VAL A 620 4.41 9.47 -22.85
C VAL A 620 4.40 10.46 -21.67
N LEU A 621 4.95 10.10 -20.50
CA LEU A 621 5.17 11.06 -19.42
C LEU A 621 6.17 12.19 -19.77
N ILE A 622 6.73 12.22 -20.98
CA ILE A 622 7.37 13.42 -21.58
C ILE A 622 6.48 14.67 -21.54
N ILE A 623 5.17 14.52 -21.41
CA ILE A 623 4.23 15.63 -21.13
C ILE A 623 4.73 16.46 -19.93
N LYS A 624 5.36 15.83 -18.94
CA LYS A 624 5.95 16.51 -17.77
C LYS A 624 7.14 17.39 -18.14
N ILE A 625 7.98 16.95 -19.08
CA ILE A 625 9.10 17.74 -19.60
C ILE A 625 8.58 18.93 -20.40
N ASN A 626 7.54 18.73 -21.23
CA ASN A 626 6.90 19.83 -21.95
C ASN A 626 6.36 20.90 -20.99
N GLU A 627 5.67 20.50 -19.90
CA GLU A 627 5.12 21.43 -18.91
C GLU A 627 6.21 22.30 -18.25
N GLU A 628 7.40 21.75 -18.01
CA GLU A 628 8.53 22.50 -17.45
C GLU A 628 9.05 23.57 -18.42
N PHE A 629 9.10 23.26 -19.72
CA PHE A 629 9.51 24.23 -20.74
C PHE A 629 8.44 25.29 -21.00
N CYS A 630 7.15 24.93 -21.05
CA CYS A 630 6.06 25.90 -21.12
C CYS A 630 6.12 26.88 -19.94
N PHE A 631 6.30 26.37 -18.71
CA PHE A 631 6.44 27.20 -17.53
C PHE A 631 7.60 28.19 -17.63
N ARG A 632 8.75 27.74 -18.17
CA ARG A 632 9.94 28.58 -18.34
C ARG A 632 9.66 29.77 -19.27
N GLU A 633 9.00 29.54 -20.41
CA GLU A 633 8.66 30.62 -21.36
C GLU A 633 7.69 31.63 -20.75
N ASP A 634 6.64 31.17 -20.08
CA ASP A 634 5.67 32.05 -19.40
C ASP A 634 6.34 32.98 -18.38
N HIS A 635 7.45 32.55 -17.76
CA HIS A 635 8.20 33.34 -16.78
C HIS A 635 9.25 34.26 -17.41
N HIS A 636 9.81 33.90 -18.57
CA HIS A 636 10.66 34.80 -19.35
C HIS A 636 9.86 36.00 -19.89
N GLU A 637 8.66 35.77 -20.43
CA GLU A 637 7.80 36.83 -20.97
C GLU A 637 7.31 37.82 -19.87
N GLN A 638 7.05 37.34 -18.65
CA GLN A 638 6.67 38.19 -17.51
C GLN A 638 7.84 39.03 -16.95
N GLY A 639 9.09 38.59 -17.14
CA GLY A 639 10.29 39.32 -16.75
C GLY A 639 10.63 40.48 -17.71
N GLU A 640 10.42 40.29 -19.00
CA GLU A 640 10.66 41.33 -20.01
C GLU A 640 9.55 42.40 -20.06
N GLY A 641 8.31 42.06 -19.64
CA GLY A 641 7.19 43.01 -19.56
C GLY A 641 7.25 44.02 -18.40
N ASN A 642 8.18 43.86 -17.46
CA ASN A 642 8.44 44.79 -16.34
C ASN A 642 9.79 45.52 -16.45
N SER A 643 10.43 45.47 -17.63
CA SER A 643 11.70 46.15 -17.94
C SER A 643 11.49 47.52 -18.60
#